data_AF-A0AAV6QFS2-F1
#
_entry.id   AF-A0AAV6QFS2-F1
#
_cell.length_a   1.000
_cell.length_b   1.000
_cell.length_c   1.000
_cell.angle_alpha   90.00
_cell.angle_beta   90.00
_cell.angle_gamma   90.00
#
_symmetry.space_group_name_H-M   'P 1'
#
loop_
_entity.id
_entity.type
_entity.pdbx_description
1 polymer ?
#
loop_
_entity_poly.entity_id
_entity_poly.type
_entity_poly.pdbx_seq_one_letter_code
_entity_poly.pdbx_strand_id
1 'polypeptide(L)'
;MSLSFEGRVVLVTGAGGGLGREYALAFAERGASVIVNDLGVDTKGVGKSSAAADKVVEEIREKGGKAVANYDSVEDGEKLIQAALDAFGRIDVVVNNAGILRDRSFASTSDLDWDLIQRIHLRGSFQVTRAAWSQMKKQKYGRIIMTASAAGIYGNFGQANYSAAKLGLLGLSNTLAIEGRKYNIHCNTIAPVAGSRLTETVMPPDLVATLKPEYVAPLVLWLCHDQCQENGGLFETGAGWIGKLRWERAQGHIVRSKNQPITAEAVRDQWDKICDFTDSSTPSNIQESLQLIVSALSQVESEGEVGANPTAAASASSSGMSPAEAVGHKLPPNTFNFNHAQCILYALGVGMSTKEPDHLRFLYEGHQDFGCLPTFGVIPAQASMMEITSVPGINFDFTKLLHGEQYLELYKPLPTSGQLISQSTIADVLDKGSGAVIILDVNTYCGDELLCFNQFSLFVTGTGGFGGKRNSNKAKATVPPPQRPPDAVVTDFTTRDQAALYRLSGDWNPLHIDPSFAAMGGFKTPILHGLCSFGFAARNVLKQFANNDPSRFKAIKVRFAKTLVPGQSLKTEMWKEGNRIHFQCKVNDTDVILLSGAYMDLHDAPDASPESLTQVGGLQSELVFAEIGRRIKDLGSELVKKVNAVFGWEITKDGKITAQWSKCTDHCTIHETQQEFNSNSKFHSLVCRPNNEKKVIVCQKNPTVIKRQVQYTGKNFKVLWKKRGRVKFKHLKQKWEVQENVFLEFNHQELLEFYDKLEIIQGQLDSLT
;
A
#
# COMPACT_ATOMS: atom_id res chain seq x y z
N MET A 1 -21.01 -3.05 5.54
CA MET A 1 -22.20 -2.23 5.20
C MET A 1 -22.38 -2.20 3.69
N SER A 2 -23.61 -2.10 3.19
CA SER A 2 -23.90 -1.99 1.75
C SER A 2 -23.65 -0.57 1.22
N LEU A 3 -23.15 -0.44 -0.01
CA LEU A 3 -23.00 0.86 -0.69
C LEU A 3 -24.39 1.50 -0.95
N SER A 4 -24.58 2.73 -0.48
CA SER A 4 -25.85 3.48 -0.52
C SER A 4 -25.66 4.81 -1.26
N PHE A 5 -26.69 5.23 -1.99
CA PHE A 5 -26.77 6.50 -2.72
C PHE A 5 -27.89 7.40 -2.20
N GLU A 6 -28.37 7.15 -0.98
CA GLU A 6 -29.40 7.96 -0.37
C GLU A 6 -28.99 9.45 -0.33
N GLY A 7 -29.91 10.32 -0.76
CA GLY A 7 -29.67 11.76 -0.85
C GLY A 7 -28.82 12.22 -2.03
N ARG A 8 -28.37 11.30 -2.92
CA ARG A 8 -27.64 11.63 -4.15
C ARG A 8 -28.59 11.76 -5.33
N VAL A 9 -28.34 12.76 -6.18
CA VAL A 9 -29.04 12.94 -7.46
C VAL A 9 -28.14 12.49 -8.60
N VAL A 10 -28.63 11.53 -9.39
CA VAL A 10 -27.89 10.86 -10.46
C VAL A 10 -28.56 11.13 -11.80
N LEU A 11 -27.84 11.73 -12.74
CA LEU A 11 -28.25 11.81 -14.14
C LEU A 11 -27.59 10.69 -14.94
N VAL A 12 -28.38 9.93 -15.69
CA VAL A 12 -27.89 8.96 -16.68
C VAL A 12 -28.42 9.34 -18.06
N THR A 13 -27.52 9.60 -19.01
CA THR A 13 -27.91 9.91 -20.40
C THR A 13 -28.04 8.64 -21.24
N GLY A 14 -29.02 8.60 -22.15
CA GLY A 14 -29.33 7.40 -22.92
C GLY A 14 -29.79 6.23 -22.03
N ALA A 15 -30.65 6.53 -21.06
CA ALA A 15 -31.09 5.60 -20.02
C ALA A 15 -32.38 4.84 -20.36
N GLY A 16 -32.92 4.99 -21.57
CA GLY A 16 -34.14 4.31 -22.02
C GLY A 16 -33.95 2.82 -22.36
N GLY A 17 -32.71 2.33 -22.42
CA GLY A 17 -32.39 0.93 -22.69
C GLY A 17 -30.92 0.57 -22.46
N GLY A 18 -30.59 -0.72 -22.61
CA GLY A 18 -29.22 -1.23 -22.52
C GLY A 18 -28.50 -0.86 -21.21
N LEU A 19 -27.22 -0.47 -21.32
CA LEU A 19 -26.38 -0.08 -20.19
C LEU A 19 -26.97 1.06 -19.36
N GLY A 20 -27.47 2.12 -20.01
CA GLY A 20 -28.02 3.29 -19.32
C GLY A 20 -29.22 2.95 -18.45
N ARG A 21 -30.11 2.08 -18.94
CA ARG A 21 -31.25 1.58 -18.15
C ARG A 21 -30.78 0.85 -16.90
N GLU A 22 -29.80 -0.05 -17.03
CA GLU A 22 -29.30 -0.78 -15.86
C GLU A 22 -28.58 0.09 -14.85
N TYR A 23 -27.85 1.12 -15.29
CA TYR A 23 -27.28 2.09 -14.37
C TYR A 23 -28.38 2.81 -13.59
N ALA A 24 -29.42 3.29 -14.29
CA ALA A 24 -30.53 4.01 -13.66
C ALA A 24 -31.26 3.14 -12.61
N LEU A 25 -31.57 1.89 -12.95
CA LEU A 25 -32.20 0.94 -12.03
C LEU A 25 -31.30 0.64 -10.82
N ALA A 26 -30.02 0.37 -11.04
CA ALA A 26 -29.07 0.02 -9.98
C ALA A 26 -28.80 1.18 -9.00
N PHE A 27 -28.74 2.42 -9.50
CA PHE A 27 -28.65 3.60 -8.63
C PHE A 27 -29.93 3.81 -7.81
N ALA A 28 -31.11 3.68 -8.44
CA ALA A 28 -32.39 3.88 -7.77
C ALA A 28 -32.65 2.81 -6.69
N GLU A 29 -32.30 1.55 -6.94
CA GLU A 29 -32.38 0.44 -5.97
C GLU A 29 -31.56 0.73 -4.70
N ARG A 30 -30.53 1.57 -4.81
CA ARG A 30 -29.65 1.97 -3.70
C ARG A 30 -29.98 3.36 -3.14
N GLY A 31 -31.17 3.88 -3.41
CA GLY A 31 -31.70 5.10 -2.78
C GLY A 31 -31.39 6.41 -3.50
N ALA A 32 -30.78 6.37 -4.70
CA ALA A 32 -30.58 7.58 -5.49
C ALA A 32 -31.89 8.15 -6.04
N SER A 33 -31.95 9.47 -6.18
CA SER A 33 -32.94 10.14 -7.03
C SER A 33 -32.40 10.25 -8.45
N VAL A 34 -33.06 9.64 -9.42
CA VAL A 34 -32.50 9.44 -10.77
C VAL A 34 -33.19 10.31 -11.82
N ILE A 35 -32.40 10.99 -12.65
CA ILE A 35 -32.85 11.60 -13.91
C ILE A 35 -32.57 10.62 -15.03
N VAL A 36 -33.64 10.08 -15.62
CA VAL A 36 -33.60 9.16 -16.75
C VAL A 36 -33.70 9.98 -18.03
N ASN A 37 -32.57 10.33 -18.63
CA ASN A 37 -32.56 11.03 -19.91
C ASN A 37 -32.54 10.02 -21.07
N ASP A 38 -33.48 10.16 -22.01
CA ASP A 38 -33.42 9.47 -23.29
C ASP A 38 -34.18 10.25 -24.37
N LEU A 39 -33.55 10.44 -25.54
CA LEU A 39 -34.19 11.12 -26.67
C LEU A 39 -35.21 10.22 -27.40
N GLY A 40 -35.13 8.89 -27.21
CA GLY A 40 -35.98 7.90 -27.84
C GLY A 40 -35.72 7.73 -29.34
N VAL A 41 -34.47 7.89 -29.76
CA VAL A 41 -34.02 7.68 -31.14
C VAL A 41 -33.63 6.22 -31.38
N ASP A 42 -33.59 5.82 -32.64
CA ASP A 42 -33.00 4.53 -33.02
C ASP A 42 -31.46 4.53 -32.90
N THR A 43 -30.84 3.37 -33.12
CA THR A 43 -29.37 3.22 -33.01
C THR A 43 -28.58 4.06 -34.03
N LYS A 44 -29.24 4.61 -35.06
CA LYS A 44 -28.66 5.47 -36.10
C LYS A 44 -28.94 6.96 -35.84
N GLY A 45 -29.61 7.30 -34.74
CA GLY A 45 -29.95 8.67 -34.35
C GLY A 45 -31.16 9.25 -35.07
N VAL A 46 -32.11 8.42 -35.53
CA VAL A 46 -33.34 8.85 -36.21
C VAL A 46 -34.57 8.65 -35.32
N GLY A 47 -35.51 9.60 -35.37
CA GLY A 47 -36.75 9.58 -34.58
C GLY A 47 -36.69 10.45 -33.32
N LYS A 48 -37.75 10.40 -32.50
CA LYS A 48 -37.82 10.94 -31.13
C LYS A 48 -39.04 10.33 -30.43
N SER A 49 -38.91 9.86 -29.20
CA SER A 49 -40.01 9.28 -28.42
C SER A 49 -39.81 9.45 -26.92
N SER A 50 -40.84 9.87 -26.19
CA SER A 50 -40.77 9.95 -24.72
C SER A 50 -40.83 8.57 -24.05
N ALA A 51 -41.45 7.58 -24.73
CA ALA A 51 -41.83 6.30 -24.15
C ALA A 51 -40.64 5.50 -23.58
N ALA A 52 -39.43 5.66 -24.14
CA ALA A 52 -38.25 4.95 -23.68
C ALA A 52 -37.82 5.39 -22.26
N ALA A 53 -37.77 6.71 -22.01
CA ALA A 53 -37.46 7.25 -20.69
C ALA A 53 -38.62 7.02 -19.70
N ASP A 54 -39.86 7.21 -20.15
CA ASP A 54 -41.06 7.05 -19.32
C ASP A 54 -41.15 5.63 -18.74
N LYS A 55 -40.94 4.61 -19.57
CA LYS A 55 -40.96 3.22 -19.14
C LYS A 55 -39.96 2.92 -18.03
N VAL A 56 -38.72 3.43 -18.14
CA VAL A 56 -37.69 3.17 -17.12
C VAL A 56 -38.00 3.93 -15.82
N VAL A 57 -38.59 5.12 -15.91
CA VAL A 57 -39.07 5.85 -14.73
C VAL A 57 -40.20 5.11 -14.02
N GLU A 58 -41.15 4.55 -14.78
CA GLU A 58 -42.23 3.71 -14.24
C GLU A 58 -41.64 2.48 -13.53
N GLU A 59 -40.72 1.76 -14.17
CA GLU A 59 -40.04 0.60 -13.57
C GLU A 59 -39.30 0.94 -12.28
N ILE A 60 -38.64 2.11 -12.22
CA ILE A 60 -37.97 2.60 -11.00
C ILE A 60 -39.00 2.86 -9.89
N ARG A 61 -40.12 3.53 -10.22
CA ARG A 61 -41.17 3.87 -9.26
C ARG A 61 -41.90 2.64 -8.73
N GLU A 62 -42.15 1.65 -9.58
CA GLU A 62 -42.74 0.36 -9.19
C GLU A 62 -41.85 -0.39 -8.20
N LYS A 63 -40.51 -0.24 -8.31
CA LYS A 63 -39.54 -0.77 -7.34
C LYS A 63 -39.34 0.11 -6.10
N GLY A 64 -40.13 1.18 -5.94
CA GLY A 64 -40.07 2.10 -4.79
C GLY A 64 -38.97 3.16 -4.86
N GLY A 65 -38.29 3.30 -6.00
CA GLY A 65 -37.27 4.33 -6.22
C GLY A 65 -37.84 5.69 -6.64
N LYS A 66 -36.97 6.70 -6.71
CA LYS A 66 -37.32 8.06 -7.14
C LYS A 66 -36.71 8.36 -8.49
N ALA A 67 -37.53 8.66 -9.49
CA ALA A 67 -37.04 9.09 -10.79
C ALA A 67 -37.97 10.08 -11.52
N VAL A 68 -37.38 10.89 -12.39
CA VAL A 68 -38.07 11.72 -13.39
C VAL A 68 -37.41 11.55 -14.76
N ALA A 69 -38.21 11.68 -15.82
CA ALA A 69 -37.74 11.56 -17.19
C ALA A 69 -37.23 12.91 -17.72
N ASN A 70 -36.29 12.87 -18.65
CA ASN A 70 -35.92 13.99 -19.49
C ASN A 70 -35.81 13.52 -20.96
N TYR A 71 -36.33 14.33 -21.89
CA TYR A 71 -36.49 13.97 -23.32
C TYR A 71 -35.64 14.83 -24.26
N ASP A 72 -34.71 15.59 -23.71
CA ASP A 72 -33.85 16.49 -24.47
C ASP A 72 -32.63 15.75 -25.03
N SER A 73 -32.09 16.27 -26.13
CA SER A 73 -30.81 15.79 -26.65
C SER A 73 -29.70 16.15 -25.67
N VAL A 74 -28.66 15.33 -25.58
CA VAL A 74 -27.42 15.66 -24.87
C VAL A 74 -26.73 16.91 -25.44
N GLU A 75 -27.09 17.31 -26.66
CA GLU A 75 -26.68 18.57 -27.27
C GLU A 75 -27.26 19.81 -26.56
N ASP A 76 -28.30 19.63 -25.75
CA ASP A 76 -28.91 20.66 -24.90
C ASP A 76 -28.60 20.37 -23.42
N GLY A 77 -27.34 20.07 -23.10
CA GLY A 77 -26.91 19.60 -21.77
C GLY A 77 -27.38 20.46 -20.59
N GLU A 78 -27.53 21.76 -20.77
CA GLU A 78 -28.11 22.67 -19.76
C GLU A 78 -29.53 22.27 -19.34
N LYS A 79 -30.38 21.81 -20.28
CA LYS A 79 -31.76 21.38 -19.96
C LYS A 79 -31.79 20.11 -19.12
N LEU A 80 -30.87 19.17 -19.37
CA LEU A 80 -30.77 17.93 -18.59
C LEU A 80 -30.40 18.22 -17.14
N ILE A 81 -29.46 19.13 -16.93
CA ILE A 81 -29.06 19.56 -15.58
C ILE A 81 -30.16 20.40 -14.93
N GLN A 82 -30.84 21.26 -15.67
CA GLN A 82 -31.97 22.02 -15.15
C GLN A 82 -33.09 21.09 -14.66
N ALA A 83 -33.41 20.01 -15.38
CA ALA A 83 -34.37 19.01 -14.92
C ALA A 83 -33.96 18.36 -13.58
N ALA A 84 -32.67 18.13 -13.35
CA ALA A 84 -32.16 17.64 -12.06
C ALA A 84 -32.37 18.66 -10.93
N LEU A 85 -32.07 19.93 -11.21
CA LEU A 85 -32.24 21.02 -10.26
C LEU A 85 -33.71 21.29 -9.93
N ASP A 86 -34.59 21.26 -10.93
CA ASP A 86 -36.03 21.50 -10.74
C ASP A 86 -36.69 20.36 -9.95
N ALA A 87 -36.31 19.11 -10.23
CA ALA A 87 -36.91 17.94 -9.58
C ALA A 87 -36.34 17.68 -8.18
N PHE A 88 -35.04 17.86 -7.98
CA PHE A 88 -34.34 17.40 -6.77
C PHE A 88 -33.38 18.44 -6.16
N GLY A 89 -33.26 19.64 -6.73
CA GLY A 89 -32.51 20.76 -6.16
C GLY A 89 -30.98 20.67 -6.27
N ARG A 90 -30.43 19.56 -6.80
CA ARG A 90 -28.98 19.31 -6.89
C ARG A 90 -28.65 18.32 -8.00
N ILE A 91 -27.36 18.16 -8.27
CA ILE A 91 -26.79 17.12 -9.12
C ILE A 91 -25.46 16.65 -8.52
N ASP A 92 -25.31 15.33 -8.31
CA ASP A 92 -24.15 14.71 -7.65
C ASP A 92 -23.35 13.81 -8.59
N VAL A 93 -24.06 13.08 -9.46
CA VAL A 93 -23.47 12.09 -10.36
C VAL A 93 -23.97 12.32 -11.78
N VAL A 94 -23.06 12.33 -12.76
CA VAL A 94 -23.37 12.39 -14.18
C VAL A 94 -22.74 11.20 -14.89
N VAL A 95 -23.57 10.32 -15.46
CA VAL A 95 -23.13 9.20 -16.29
C VAL A 95 -23.41 9.53 -17.75
N ASN A 96 -22.37 9.93 -18.48
CA ASN A 96 -22.45 10.21 -19.91
C ASN A 96 -22.40 8.90 -20.69
N ASN A 97 -23.57 8.36 -21.02
CA ASN A 97 -23.74 7.06 -21.69
C ASN A 97 -24.43 7.15 -23.06
N ALA A 98 -25.19 8.21 -23.35
CA ALA A 98 -25.88 8.37 -24.63
C ALA A 98 -24.95 8.17 -25.84
N GLY A 99 -25.45 7.48 -26.86
CA GLY A 99 -24.65 7.13 -28.03
C GLY A 99 -25.45 6.50 -29.17
N ILE A 100 -24.88 6.57 -30.37
CA ILE A 100 -25.42 6.05 -31.62
C ILE A 100 -24.28 5.43 -32.46
N LEU A 101 -24.60 4.77 -33.57
CA LEU A 101 -23.62 4.24 -34.53
C LEU A 101 -23.89 4.72 -35.95
N ARG A 102 -22.80 5.01 -36.68
CA ARG A 102 -22.77 5.36 -38.11
C ARG A 102 -21.56 4.72 -38.77
N ASP A 103 -21.53 3.38 -38.74
CA ASP A 103 -20.39 2.60 -39.20
C ASP A 103 -20.27 2.68 -40.73
N ARG A 104 -19.11 3.12 -41.21
CA ARG A 104 -18.73 3.29 -42.61
C ARG A 104 -17.24 3.05 -42.75
N SER A 105 -16.80 2.44 -43.86
CA SER A 105 -15.38 2.49 -44.22
C SER A 105 -14.93 3.96 -44.29
N PHE A 106 -13.65 4.22 -44.02
CA PHE A 106 -13.15 5.59 -43.87
C PHE A 106 -13.52 6.49 -45.08
N ALA A 107 -13.27 6.00 -46.30
CA ALA A 107 -13.59 6.73 -47.54
C ALA A 107 -15.10 6.92 -47.81
N SER A 108 -15.97 6.13 -47.16
CA SER A 108 -17.43 6.22 -47.31
C SER A 108 -18.11 6.90 -46.13
N THR A 109 -17.34 7.47 -45.20
CA THR A 109 -17.87 8.27 -44.09
C THR A 109 -18.27 9.64 -44.62
N SER A 110 -19.56 9.95 -44.58
CA SER A 110 -20.05 11.29 -44.94
C SER A 110 -19.79 12.30 -43.82
N ASP A 111 -19.73 13.59 -44.15
CA ASP A 111 -19.61 14.67 -43.16
C ASP A 111 -20.74 14.58 -42.10
N LEU A 112 -21.95 14.24 -42.53
CA LEU A 112 -23.09 14.07 -41.62
C LEU A 112 -22.88 12.90 -40.66
N ASP A 113 -22.37 11.77 -41.14
CA ASP A 113 -22.07 10.60 -40.31
C ASP A 113 -20.94 10.89 -39.31
N TRP A 114 -19.96 11.72 -39.70
CA TRP A 114 -18.92 12.20 -38.81
C TRP A 114 -19.47 13.15 -37.74
N ASP A 115 -20.11 14.24 -38.17
CA ASP A 115 -20.61 15.31 -37.31
C ASP A 115 -21.64 14.80 -36.30
N LEU A 116 -22.54 13.92 -36.72
CA LEU A 116 -23.56 13.37 -35.81
C LEU A 116 -22.91 12.55 -34.70
N ILE A 117 -21.91 11.73 -35.00
CA ILE A 117 -21.18 10.95 -34.00
C ILE A 117 -20.42 11.87 -33.03
N GLN A 118 -19.72 12.88 -33.53
CA GLN A 118 -19.00 13.84 -32.67
C GLN A 118 -19.96 14.66 -31.79
N ARG A 119 -21.09 15.11 -32.34
CA ARG A 119 -22.08 15.91 -31.62
C ARG A 119 -22.72 15.13 -30.47
N ILE A 120 -23.15 13.90 -30.71
CA ILE A 120 -23.85 13.11 -29.69
C ILE A 120 -22.88 12.59 -28.63
N HIS A 121 -21.74 12.02 -29.02
CA HIS A 121 -20.83 11.40 -28.08
C HIS A 121 -19.97 12.42 -27.34
N LEU A 122 -19.12 13.15 -28.06
CA LEU A 122 -18.09 13.99 -27.46
C LEU A 122 -18.66 15.34 -27.02
N ARG A 123 -19.31 16.07 -27.94
CA ARG A 123 -19.86 17.40 -27.65
C ARG A 123 -21.00 17.32 -26.64
N GLY A 124 -21.89 16.33 -26.76
CA GLY A 124 -22.97 16.10 -25.81
C GLY A 124 -22.46 15.86 -24.39
N SER A 125 -21.51 14.94 -24.22
CA SER A 125 -20.89 14.68 -22.90
C SER A 125 -20.22 15.94 -22.33
N PHE A 126 -19.55 16.73 -23.18
CA PHE A 126 -19.01 18.03 -22.80
C PHE A 126 -20.09 18.98 -22.30
N GLN A 127 -21.20 19.15 -23.03
CA GLN A 127 -22.27 20.09 -22.67
C GLN A 127 -22.96 19.70 -21.36
N VAL A 128 -23.31 18.43 -21.20
CA VAL A 128 -23.94 17.93 -19.97
C VAL A 128 -23.02 18.11 -18.77
N THR A 129 -21.75 17.72 -18.91
CA THR A 129 -20.77 17.82 -17.82
C THR A 129 -20.46 19.27 -17.47
N ARG A 130 -20.31 20.14 -18.48
CA ARG A 130 -20.11 21.59 -18.29
C ARG A 130 -21.26 22.22 -17.52
N ALA A 131 -22.51 21.89 -17.85
CA ALA A 131 -23.68 22.40 -17.17
C ALA A 131 -23.72 21.96 -15.69
N ALA A 132 -23.30 20.74 -15.38
CA ALA A 132 -23.23 20.23 -14.00
C ALA A 132 -22.08 20.82 -13.17
N TRP A 133 -20.98 21.19 -13.82
CA TRP A 133 -19.69 21.50 -13.20
C TRP A 133 -19.76 22.57 -12.11
N SER A 134 -20.47 23.67 -12.38
CA SER A 134 -20.58 24.78 -11.44
C SER A 134 -21.29 24.37 -10.14
N GLN A 135 -22.28 23.49 -10.23
CA GLN A 135 -23.03 22.99 -9.08
C GLN A 135 -22.20 22.01 -8.27
N MET A 136 -21.52 21.06 -8.93
CA MET A 136 -20.61 20.12 -8.25
C MET A 136 -19.48 20.86 -7.50
N LYS A 137 -18.91 21.91 -8.11
CA LYS A 137 -17.89 22.75 -7.46
C LYS A 137 -18.40 23.44 -6.20
N LYS A 138 -19.62 23.99 -6.23
CA LYS A 138 -20.25 24.62 -5.07
C LYS A 138 -20.50 23.60 -3.95
N GLN A 139 -20.92 22.40 -4.31
CA GLN A 139 -21.22 21.32 -3.37
C GLN A 139 -19.96 20.62 -2.82
N LYS A 140 -18.79 20.82 -3.44
CA LYS A 140 -17.55 20.07 -3.16
C LYS A 140 -17.77 18.55 -3.24
N TYR A 141 -18.57 18.14 -4.21
CA TYR A 141 -18.85 16.74 -4.51
C TYR A 141 -19.25 16.61 -5.97
N GLY A 142 -18.68 15.64 -6.67
CA GLY A 142 -19.12 15.26 -7.99
C GLY A 142 -18.53 13.91 -8.41
N ARG A 143 -19.30 13.12 -9.15
CA ARG A 143 -18.80 11.89 -9.79
C ARG A 143 -19.27 11.88 -11.24
N ILE A 144 -18.32 11.71 -12.15
CA ILE A 144 -18.56 11.79 -13.59
C ILE A 144 -18.02 10.52 -14.23
N ILE A 145 -18.84 9.92 -15.09
CA ILE A 145 -18.44 8.78 -15.93
C ILE A 145 -18.50 9.18 -17.38
N MET A 146 -17.41 8.91 -18.08
CA MET A 146 -17.32 8.98 -19.54
C MET A 146 -17.37 7.56 -20.12
N THR A 147 -18.20 7.34 -21.14
CA THR A 147 -18.31 6.03 -21.80
C THR A 147 -17.50 6.02 -23.10
N ALA A 148 -16.25 5.55 -23.02
CA ALA A 148 -15.40 5.22 -24.16
C ALA A 148 -15.78 3.84 -24.74
N SER A 149 -14.85 3.18 -25.44
CA SER A 149 -15.04 1.84 -26.00
C SER A 149 -13.68 1.22 -26.37
N ALA A 150 -13.63 -0.10 -26.44
CA ALA A 150 -12.48 -0.81 -27.01
C ALA A 150 -12.16 -0.35 -28.44
N ALA A 151 -13.18 -0.05 -29.25
CA ALA A 151 -13.00 0.52 -30.59
C ALA A 151 -12.29 1.89 -30.56
N GLY A 152 -12.51 2.70 -29.53
CA GLY A 152 -11.74 3.94 -29.31
C GLY A 152 -10.30 3.69 -28.92
N ILE A 153 -10.07 2.72 -28.03
CA ILE A 153 -8.74 2.42 -27.46
C ILE A 153 -7.82 1.75 -28.50
N TYR A 154 -8.33 0.74 -29.20
CA TYR A 154 -7.54 -0.12 -30.08
C TYR A 154 -7.79 0.13 -31.58
N GLY A 155 -8.81 0.94 -31.91
CA GLY A 155 -9.33 1.03 -33.27
C GLY A 155 -10.27 -0.13 -33.63
N ASN A 156 -11.15 0.10 -34.59
CA ASN A 156 -11.98 -0.96 -35.20
C ASN A 156 -12.33 -0.60 -36.65
N PHE A 157 -12.38 -1.60 -37.53
CA PHE A 157 -12.65 -1.38 -38.95
C PHE A 157 -14.04 -0.75 -39.15
N GLY A 158 -14.11 0.30 -39.97
CA GLY A 158 -15.38 0.95 -40.31
C GLY A 158 -15.93 1.90 -39.24
N GLN A 159 -15.13 2.24 -38.21
CA GLN A 159 -15.59 3.02 -37.05
C GLN A 159 -14.71 4.24 -36.75
N ALA A 160 -14.05 4.83 -37.75
CA ALA A 160 -13.12 5.95 -37.53
C ALA A 160 -13.77 7.16 -36.82
N ASN A 161 -14.99 7.54 -37.21
CA ASN A 161 -15.79 8.57 -36.54
C ASN A 161 -16.06 8.23 -35.06
N TYR A 162 -16.51 7.00 -34.80
CA TYR A 162 -16.85 6.51 -33.47
C TYR A 162 -15.62 6.37 -32.56
N SER A 163 -14.55 5.76 -33.06
CA SER A 163 -13.27 5.61 -32.35
C SER A 163 -12.70 6.98 -31.96
N ALA A 164 -12.70 7.95 -32.88
CA ALA A 164 -12.25 9.31 -32.62
C ALA A 164 -13.06 9.98 -31.50
N ALA A 165 -14.39 9.88 -31.55
CA ALA A 165 -15.25 10.44 -30.49
C ALA A 165 -15.01 9.75 -29.13
N LYS A 166 -14.87 8.43 -29.13
CA LYS A 166 -14.72 7.61 -27.91
C LYS A 166 -13.38 7.80 -27.22
N LEU A 167 -12.28 7.94 -27.96
CA LEU A 167 -10.99 8.28 -27.37
C LEU A 167 -10.89 9.77 -27.02
N GLY A 168 -11.61 10.64 -27.74
CA GLY A 168 -11.79 12.05 -27.37
C GLY A 168 -12.44 12.22 -25.99
N LEU A 169 -13.37 11.34 -25.61
CA LEU A 169 -13.96 11.31 -24.27
C LEU A 169 -12.95 10.99 -23.17
N LEU A 170 -11.98 10.11 -23.44
CA LEU A 170 -10.87 9.84 -22.51
C LEU A 170 -10.01 11.10 -22.34
N GLY A 171 -9.68 11.79 -23.44
CA GLY A 171 -8.97 13.07 -23.40
C GLY A 171 -9.68 14.13 -22.55
N LEU A 172 -11.01 14.26 -22.73
CA LEU A 172 -11.85 15.13 -21.91
C LEU A 172 -11.83 14.71 -20.43
N SER A 173 -11.97 13.41 -20.14
CA SER A 173 -11.93 12.86 -18.77
C SER A 173 -10.62 13.19 -18.06
N ASN A 174 -9.48 13.07 -18.75
CA ASN A 174 -8.16 13.33 -18.19
C ASN A 174 -8.04 14.76 -17.63
N THR A 175 -8.48 15.76 -18.40
CA THR A 175 -8.45 17.16 -17.97
C THR A 175 -9.44 17.42 -16.83
N LEU A 176 -10.67 16.89 -16.92
CA LEU A 176 -11.67 17.07 -15.86
C LEU A 176 -11.24 16.44 -14.53
N ALA A 177 -10.56 15.28 -14.56
CA ALA A 177 -10.02 14.64 -13.37
C ALA A 177 -9.01 15.53 -12.63
N ILE A 178 -8.21 16.30 -13.37
CA ILE A 178 -7.24 17.26 -12.83
C ILE A 178 -7.94 18.49 -12.26
N GLU A 179 -8.82 19.14 -13.04
CA GLU A 179 -9.52 20.35 -12.63
C GLU A 179 -10.47 20.14 -11.44
N GLY A 180 -11.09 18.96 -11.36
CA GLY A 180 -12.08 18.59 -10.36
C GLY A 180 -11.50 18.14 -9.02
N ARG A 181 -10.23 17.69 -9.00
CA ARG A 181 -9.60 17.03 -7.84
C ARG A 181 -9.75 17.84 -6.55
N LYS A 182 -9.42 19.14 -6.58
CA LYS A 182 -9.48 20.02 -5.40
C LYS A 182 -10.91 20.27 -4.85
N TYR A 183 -11.93 19.89 -5.61
CA TYR A 183 -13.34 20.05 -5.25
C TYR A 183 -14.02 18.69 -4.97
N ASN A 184 -13.26 17.60 -4.83
CA ASN A 184 -13.82 16.23 -4.70
C ASN A 184 -14.79 15.91 -5.86
N ILE A 185 -14.41 16.32 -7.07
CA ILE A 185 -15.08 15.94 -8.31
C ILE A 185 -14.19 14.94 -9.02
N HIS A 186 -14.63 13.69 -9.11
CA HIS A 186 -13.89 12.63 -9.79
C HIS A 186 -14.49 12.38 -11.16
N CYS A 187 -13.62 12.16 -12.15
CA CYS A 187 -14.01 11.82 -13.51
C CYS A 187 -13.27 10.56 -13.94
N ASN A 188 -14.00 9.48 -14.21
CA ASN A 188 -13.45 8.20 -14.65
C ASN A 188 -14.06 7.79 -15.99
N THR A 189 -13.33 6.98 -16.74
CA THR A 189 -13.75 6.49 -18.06
C THR A 189 -13.94 4.97 -18.02
N ILE A 190 -15.01 4.49 -18.63
CA ILE A 190 -15.26 3.07 -18.85
C ILE A 190 -15.25 2.75 -20.35
N ALA A 191 -14.81 1.55 -20.70
CA ALA A 191 -14.90 0.93 -22.01
C ALA A 191 -15.69 -0.37 -21.85
N PRO A 192 -17.04 -0.29 -21.90
CA PRO A 192 -17.88 -1.44 -21.60
C PRO A 192 -17.99 -2.40 -22.79
N VAL A 193 -18.14 -3.68 -22.46
CA VAL A 193 -18.48 -4.77 -23.37
C VAL A 193 -19.78 -5.41 -22.88
N ALA A 194 -20.89 -5.08 -23.54
CA ALA A 194 -22.21 -5.59 -23.21
C ALA A 194 -23.07 -5.79 -24.46
N GLY A 195 -23.89 -6.83 -24.43
CA GLY A 195 -24.95 -7.09 -25.39
C GLY A 195 -26.01 -5.99 -25.33
N SER A 196 -26.19 -5.31 -26.44
CA SER A 196 -27.22 -4.29 -26.62
C SER A 196 -27.63 -4.23 -28.09
N ARG A 197 -28.66 -3.43 -28.39
CA ARG A 197 -29.07 -3.12 -29.76
C ARG A 197 -27.92 -2.57 -30.62
N LEU A 198 -26.89 -1.97 -30.01
CA LEU A 198 -25.72 -1.45 -30.72
C LEU A 198 -24.70 -2.55 -31.08
N THR A 199 -24.65 -3.66 -30.35
CA THR A 199 -23.66 -4.73 -30.54
C THR A 199 -24.21 -5.94 -31.30
N GLU A 200 -25.53 -6.02 -31.49
CA GLU A 200 -26.20 -7.09 -32.26
C GLU A 200 -25.69 -7.23 -33.69
N THR A 201 -25.20 -6.16 -34.31
CA THR A 201 -24.68 -6.19 -35.68
C THR A 201 -23.27 -6.78 -35.79
N VAL A 202 -22.54 -6.89 -34.66
CA VAL A 202 -21.11 -7.28 -34.63
C VAL A 202 -20.83 -8.48 -33.73
N MET A 203 -21.82 -9.00 -33.02
CA MET A 203 -21.68 -10.15 -32.13
C MET A 203 -22.70 -11.26 -32.46
N PRO A 204 -22.33 -12.55 -32.29
CA PRO A 204 -23.29 -13.65 -32.37
C PRO A 204 -24.42 -13.51 -31.34
N PRO A 205 -25.67 -13.93 -31.66
CA PRO A 205 -26.82 -13.80 -30.75
C PRO A 205 -26.60 -14.39 -29.35
N ASP A 206 -25.96 -15.55 -29.27
CA ASP A 206 -25.69 -16.22 -27.99
C ASP A 206 -24.71 -15.41 -27.12
N LEU A 207 -23.75 -14.72 -27.74
CA LEU A 207 -22.81 -13.86 -27.03
C LEU A 207 -23.49 -12.57 -26.55
N VAL A 208 -24.36 -11.98 -27.38
CA VAL A 208 -25.19 -10.82 -26.98
C VAL A 208 -26.06 -11.16 -25.76
N ALA A 209 -26.70 -12.34 -25.76
CA ALA A 209 -27.54 -12.80 -24.65
C ALA A 209 -26.73 -13.04 -23.35
N THR A 210 -25.45 -13.40 -23.47
CA THR A 210 -24.59 -13.72 -22.34
C THR A 210 -23.90 -12.49 -21.75
N LEU A 211 -23.56 -11.49 -22.58
CA LEU A 211 -22.90 -10.25 -22.15
C LEU A 211 -23.89 -9.25 -21.54
N LYS A 212 -24.48 -9.60 -20.41
CA LYS A 212 -25.57 -8.80 -19.86
C LYS A 212 -25.10 -7.43 -19.35
N PRO A 213 -25.82 -6.31 -19.61
CA PRO A 213 -25.47 -4.97 -19.13
C PRO A 213 -25.29 -4.86 -17.60
N GLU A 214 -25.98 -5.71 -16.84
CA GLU A 214 -25.93 -5.82 -15.38
C GLU A 214 -24.53 -6.17 -14.87
N TYR A 215 -23.66 -6.74 -15.71
CA TYR A 215 -22.27 -7.01 -15.34
C TYR A 215 -21.37 -5.77 -15.35
N VAL A 216 -21.82 -4.67 -15.94
CA VAL A 216 -21.08 -3.41 -16.01
C VAL A 216 -21.53 -2.43 -14.92
N ALA A 217 -22.83 -2.44 -14.58
CA ALA A 217 -23.41 -1.50 -13.62
C ALA A 217 -22.68 -1.44 -12.25
N PRO A 218 -22.20 -2.56 -11.65
CA PRO A 218 -21.48 -2.51 -10.39
C PRO A 218 -20.22 -1.64 -10.40
N LEU A 219 -19.47 -1.62 -11.52
CA LEU A 219 -18.29 -0.77 -11.65
C LEU A 219 -18.68 0.71 -11.69
N VAL A 220 -19.72 1.06 -12.46
CA VAL A 220 -20.23 2.43 -12.54
C VAL A 220 -20.69 2.92 -11.18
N LEU A 221 -21.43 2.09 -10.44
CA LEU A 221 -21.83 2.39 -9.07
C LEU A 221 -20.61 2.61 -8.17
N TRP A 222 -19.63 1.71 -8.18
CA TRP A 222 -18.42 1.86 -7.37
C TRP A 222 -17.69 3.17 -7.68
N LEU A 223 -17.43 3.48 -8.95
CA LEU A 223 -16.74 4.70 -9.37
C LEU A 223 -17.53 5.98 -9.04
N CYS A 224 -18.85 5.88 -8.84
CA CYS A 224 -19.72 6.98 -8.46
C CYS A 224 -20.02 7.07 -6.96
N HIS A 225 -19.51 6.17 -6.14
CA HIS A 225 -19.72 6.19 -4.70
C HIS A 225 -18.81 7.22 -4.01
N ASP A 226 -19.22 7.74 -2.86
CA ASP A 226 -18.45 8.76 -2.13
C ASP A 226 -17.15 8.21 -1.53
N GLN A 227 -17.16 6.95 -1.09
CA GLN A 227 -15.98 6.23 -0.61
C GLN A 227 -14.93 5.97 -1.71
N CYS A 228 -15.31 6.02 -2.99
CA CYS A 228 -14.37 5.75 -4.07
C CYS A 228 -13.41 6.94 -4.30
N GLN A 229 -12.12 6.66 -4.17
CA GLN A 229 -11.03 7.62 -4.38
C GLN A 229 -10.43 7.57 -5.79
N GLU A 230 -10.91 6.69 -6.65
CA GLU A 230 -10.44 6.57 -8.02
C GLU A 230 -10.81 7.81 -8.84
N ASN A 231 -9.84 8.39 -9.54
CA ASN A 231 -10.04 9.59 -10.35
C ASN A 231 -9.05 9.60 -11.54
N GLY A 232 -9.55 9.83 -12.75
CA GLY A 232 -8.76 9.75 -13.99
C GLY A 232 -8.48 8.32 -14.45
N GLY A 233 -9.19 7.32 -13.93
CA GLY A 233 -9.02 5.93 -14.33
C GLY A 233 -9.70 5.60 -15.67
N LEU A 234 -9.12 4.65 -16.41
CA LEU A 234 -9.72 4.02 -17.59
C LEU A 234 -9.93 2.53 -17.30
N PHE A 235 -11.15 2.05 -17.45
CA PHE A 235 -11.51 0.66 -17.13
C PHE A 235 -12.20 -0.04 -18.29
N GLU A 236 -11.72 -1.21 -18.68
CA GLU A 236 -12.49 -2.15 -19.50
C GLU A 236 -13.32 -3.06 -18.59
N THR A 237 -14.55 -3.37 -19.02
CA THR A 237 -15.49 -4.12 -18.18
C THR A 237 -16.51 -4.88 -19.00
N GLY A 238 -16.79 -6.13 -18.63
CA GLY A 238 -17.77 -7.00 -19.29
C GLY A 238 -17.70 -8.42 -18.76
N ALA A 239 -18.79 -9.19 -18.87
CA ALA A 239 -18.87 -10.59 -18.41
C ALA A 239 -18.48 -10.83 -16.93
N GLY A 240 -18.50 -9.81 -16.08
CA GLY A 240 -18.06 -9.87 -14.68
C GLY A 240 -16.55 -9.64 -14.47
N TRP A 241 -15.78 -9.42 -15.55
CA TRP A 241 -14.39 -9.02 -15.50
C TRP A 241 -14.25 -7.50 -15.57
N ILE A 242 -13.28 -6.95 -14.82
CA ILE A 242 -12.92 -5.53 -14.81
C ILE A 242 -11.40 -5.43 -14.87
N GLY A 243 -10.86 -4.66 -15.82
CA GLY A 243 -9.44 -4.36 -15.95
C GLY A 243 -9.20 -2.86 -16.00
N LYS A 244 -8.06 -2.41 -15.46
CA LYS A 244 -7.63 -1.00 -15.51
C LYS A 244 -6.52 -0.84 -16.55
N LEU A 245 -6.63 0.20 -17.38
CA LEU A 245 -5.65 0.55 -18.40
C LEU A 245 -4.87 1.79 -17.99
N ARG A 246 -3.63 1.89 -18.47
CA ARG A 246 -2.77 3.06 -18.34
C ARG A 246 -1.81 3.16 -19.52
N TRP A 247 -1.24 4.33 -19.74
CA TRP A 247 -0.17 4.50 -20.71
C TRP A 247 1.16 3.94 -20.19
N GLU A 248 1.89 3.34 -21.12
CA GLU A 248 3.26 2.91 -20.98
C GLU A 248 4.08 3.62 -22.07
N ARG A 249 5.29 4.04 -21.74
CA ARG A 249 6.18 4.75 -22.65
C ARG A 249 7.57 4.13 -22.59
N ALA A 250 8.05 3.65 -23.74
CA ALA A 250 9.45 3.28 -23.95
C ALA A 250 10.40 4.38 -23.44
N GLN A 251 11.62 4.02 -23.03
CA GLN A 251 12.63 5.02 -22.66
C GLN A 251 12.96 5.95 -23.84
N GLY A 252 12.80 5.43 -25.07
CA GLY A 252 13.12 6.14 -26.29
C GLY A 252 14.63 6.18 -26.53
N HIS A 253 15.04 6.97 -27.52
CA HIS A 253 16.44 7.16 -27.84
C HIS A 253 16.71 8.57 -28.36
N ILE A 254 17.86 9.13 -27.99
CA ILE A 254 18.32 10.40 -28.54
C ILE A 254 18.93 10.14 -29.91
N VAL A 255 18.28 10.65 -30.95
CA VAL A 255 18.68 10.45 -32.37
C VAL A 255 19.49 11.61 -32.95
N ARG A 256 19.74 12.65 -32.14
CA ARG A 256 20.43 13.87 -32.58
C ARG A 256 21.81 13.94 -31.94
N SER A 257 22.76 14.48 -32.67
CA SER A 257 24.08 14.86 -32.16
C SER A 257 24.23 16.38 -32.10
N LYS A 258 25.16 16.86 -31.28
CA LYS A 258 25.42 18.30 -31.16
C LYS A 258 25.83 18.90 -32.50
N ASN A 259 25.28 20.07 -32.81
CA ASN A 259 25.58 20.85 -34.02
C ASN A 259 25.34 20.11 -35.35
N GLN A 260 24.62 18.99 -35.35
CA GLN A 260 24.23 18.28 -36.58
C GLN A 260 22.72 18.34 -36.78
N PRO A 261 22.25 18.49 -38.03
CA PRO A 261 20.83 18.38 -38.33
C PRO A 261 20.36 16.94 -38.06
N ILE A 262 19.15 16.81 -37.52
CA ILE A 262 18.51 15.50 -37.37
C ILE A 262 18.09 15.01 -38.75
N THR A 263 18.47 13.78 -39.10
CA THR A 263 18.10 13.14 -40.37
C THR A 263 17.08 12.04 -40.15
N ALA A 264 16.33 11.70 -41.20
CA ALA A 264 15.39 10.58 -41.16
C ALA A 264 16.13 9.23 -41.00
N GLU A 265 17.33 9.13 -41.57
CA GLU A 265 18.21 7.97 -41.46
C GLU A 265 18.63 7.73 -40.00
N ALA A 266 18.97 8.78 -39.25
CA ALA A 266 19.31 8.66 -37.83
C ALA A 266 18.15 8.11 -36.98
N VAL A 267 16.91 8.46 -37.33
CA VAL A 267 15.71 7.89 -36.70
C VAL A 267 15.55 6.42 -37.05
N ARG A 268 15.63 6.07 -38.34
CA ARG A 268 15.54 4.68 -38.83
C ARG A 268 16.59 3.79 -38.16
N ASP A 269 17.83 4.26 -38.08
CA ASP A 269 18.96 3.46 -37.59
C ASP A 269 18.89 3.21 -36.07
N GLN A 270 18.05 3.95 -35.35
CA GLN A 270 17.79 3.78 -33.91
C GLN A 270 16.36 3.31 -33.60
N TRP A 271 15.59 2.90 -34.62
CA TRP A 271 14.17 2.60 -34.48
C TRP A 271 13.89 1.50 -33.45
N ASP A 272 14.70 0.43 -33.45
CA ASP A 272 14.55 -0.67 -32.49
C ASP A 272 14.69 -0.19 -31.04
N LYS A 273 15.59 0.77 -30.77
CA LYS A 273 15.74 1.36 -29.43
C LYS A 273 14.61 2.31 -29.07
N ILE A 274 14.11 3.08 -30.05
CA ILE A 274 12.98 4.00 -29.84
C ILE A 274 11.73 3.20 -29.45
N CYS A 275 11.55 2.02 -30.03
CA CYS A 275 10.40 1.14 -29.82
C CYS A 275 10.61 0.06 -28.73
N ASP A 276 11.70 0.10 -27.95
CA ASP A 276 11.98 -0.87 -26.90
C ASP A 276 11.24 -0.54 -25.60
N PHE A 277 10.38 -1.47 -25.15
CA PHE A 277 9.58 -1.38 -23.93
C PHE A 277 10.15 -2.16 -22.75
N THR A 278 11.33 -2.78 -22.87
CA THR A 278 11.91 -3.66 -21.82
C THR A 278 12.03 -2.95 -20.47
N ASP A 279 12.46 -1.68 -20.47
CA ASP A 279 12.60 -0.85 -19.27
C ASP A 279 11.64 0.35 -19.32
N SER A 280 10.40 0.15 -19.75
CA SER A 280 9.44 1.24 -19.95
C SER A 280 9.09 2.03 -18.68
N SER A 281 8.52 3.21 -18.89
CA SER A 281 8.00 4.10 -17.85
C SER A 281 6.48 4.20 -17.91
N THR A 282 5.84 4.57 -16.79
CA THR A 282 4.39 4.79 -16.71
C THR A 282 4.11 6.26 -16.38
N PRO A 283 4.29 7.18 -17.35
CA PRO A 283 4.15 8.62 -17.10
C PRO A 283 2.73 8.95 -16.63
N SER A 284 2.63 9.71 -15.54
CA SER A 284 1.36 10.00 -14.87
C SER A 284 0.82 11.41 -15.14
N ASN A 285 1.68 12.31 -15.64
CA ASN A 285 1.36 13.71 -15.91
C ASN A 285 2.25 14.31 -17.01
N ILE A 286 1.87 15.51 -17.49
CA ILE A 286 2.59 16.19 -18.58
C ILE A 286 3.98 16.68 -18.16
N GLN A 287 4.18 17.02 -16.88
CA GLN A 287 5.45 17.52 -16.36
C GLN A 287 6.54 16.44 -16.40
N GLU A 288 6.22 15.21 -15.97
CA GLU A 288 7.11 14.04 -16.10
C GLU A 288 7.49 13.77 -17.56
N SER A 289 6.55 13.96 -18.49
CA SER A 289 6.86 13.81 -19.91
C SER A 289 7.86 14.85 -20.41
N LEU A 290 7.70 16.12 -20.01
CA LEU A 290 8.58 17.23 -20.39
C LEU A 290 9.99 17.11 -19.81
N GLN A 291 10.13 16.57 -18.59
CA GLN A 291 11.42 16.39 -17.93
C GLN A 291 12.38 15.53 -18.76
N LEU A 292 11.91 14.46 -19.41
CA LEU A 292 12.76 13.65 -20.29
C LEU A 292 13.24 14.43 -21.52
N ILE A 293 12.38 15.25 -22.11
CA ILE A 293 12.75 16.08 -23.27
C ILE A 293 13.83 17.08 -22.87
N VAL A 294 13.67 17.74 -21.72
CA VAL A 294 14.68 18.66 -21.18
C VAL A 294 15.98 17.93 -20.85
N SER A 295 15.90 16.73 -20.28
CA SER A 295 17.09 15.91 -19.99
C SER A 295 17.83 15.52 -21.27
N ALA A 296 17.09 15.13 -22.31
CA ALA A 296 17.66 14.87 -23.64
C ALA A 296 18.22 16.13 -24.31
N LEU A 297 17.71 17.31 -23.97
CA LEU A 297 18.29 18.58 -24.40
C LEU A 297 19.71 18.74 -23.86
N SER A 298 19.85 18.64 -22.53
CA SER A 298 21.12 18.77 -21.82
C SER A 298 22.14 17.70 -22.21
N GLN A 299 21.71 16.44 -22.44
CA GLN A 299 22.62 15.35 -22.82
C GLN A 299 23.35 15.64 -24.13
N VAL A 300 22.66 16.09 -25.17
CA VAL A 300 23.31 16.37 -26.46
C VAL A 300 24.14 17.65 -26.41
N GLU A 301 23.75 18.64 -25.61
CA GLU A 301 24.59 19.84 -25.42
C GLU A 301 25.96 19.48 -24.82
N SER A 302 26.07 18.35 -24.13
CA SER A 302 27.32 17.80 -23.61
C SER A 302 28.12 16.93 -24.61
N GLU A 303 27.53 16.53 -25.75
CA GLU A 303 28.22 15.72 -26.78
C GLU A 303 29.19 16.57 -27.62
N GLY A 304 30.47 16.61 -27.24
CA GLY A 304 31.51 17.33 -27.99
C GLY A 304 32.87 17.49 -27.29
N GLU A 305 33.08 16.95 -26.09
CA GLU A 305 34.34 17.09 -25.34
C GLU A 305 35.35 15.94 -25.51
N VAL A 306 35.19 15.03 -26.48
CA VAL A 306 36.09 13.85 -26.58
C VAL A 306 36.56 13.60 -28.02
N GLY A 307 37.81 13.97 -28.31
CA GLY A 307 38.45 13.66 -29.59
C GLY A 307 39.84 14.26 -29.82
N ALA A 308 40.85 13.97 -28.98
CA ALA A 308 42.28 14.02 -29.35
C ALA A 308 43.16 13.26 -28.33
N ASN A 309 44.23 12.64 -28.85
CA ASN A 309 45.18 11.73 -28.19
C ASN A 309 45.75 12.17 -26.82
N PRO A 310 46.02 11.24 -25.89
CA PRO A 310 46.47 11.53 -24.54
C PRO A 310 48.00 11.63 -24.47
N THR A 311 48.59 12.63 -25.10
CA THR A 311 49.98 13.02 -24.82
C THR A 311 50.14 14.50 -25.12
N ALA A 312 50.40 15.28 -24.07
CA ALA A 312 50.71 16.71 -24.09
C ALA A 312 49.54 17.67 -24.42
N ALA A 313 48.61 17.84 -23.46
CA ALA A 313 48.02 19.14 -23.08
C ALA A 313 46.82 18.89 -22.15
N ALA A 314 47.12 18.69 -20.86
CA ALA A 314 46.13 18.84 -19.82
C ALA A 314 45.91 20.34 -19.55
N SER A 315 44.71 20.85 -19.86
CA SER A 315 44.02 21.98 -19.20
C SER A 315 42.71 22.27 -19.95
N ALA A 316 41.50 22.40 -19.38
CA ALA A 316 40.94 22.25 -18.04
C ALA A 316 39.40 22.40 -18.20
N SER A 317 38.59 21.34 -18.06
CA SER A 317 37.19 21.46 -17.66
C SER A 317 37.11 21.07 -16.18
N SER A 318 36.91 22.07 -15.32
CA SER A 318 37.09 21.90 -13.87
C SER A 318 35.95 21.09 -13.27
N SER A 319 36.24 19.85 -12.88
CA SER A 319 35.59 19.22 -11.73
C SER A 319 35.68 20.18 -10.55
N GLY A 320 34.54 20.63 -10.05
CA GLY A 320 34.47 21.75 -9.10
C GLY A 320 33.44 21.47 -8.02
N MET A 321 33.86 21.65 -6.77
CA MET A 321 32.98 21.67 -5.61
C MET A 321 32.88 23.13 -5.15
N SER A 322 31.67 23.66 -5.08
CA SER A 322 31.35 24.97 -4.50
C SER A 322 30.51 24.77 -3.24
N PRO A 323 31.16 24.65 -2.06
CA PRO A 323 30.43 24.48 -0.80
C PRO A 323 29.42 25.60 -0.52
N ALA A 324 29.70 26.83 -0.98
CA ALA A 324 28.82 27.97 -0.77
C ALA A 324 27.46 27.84 -1.50
N GLU A 325 27.43 27.14 -2.63
CA GLU A 325 26.22 26.90 -3.41
C GLU A 325 25.51 25.60 -2.99
N ALA A 326 26.28 24.61 -2.55
CA ALA A 326 25.78 23.28 -2.22
C ALA A 326 25.23 23.17 -0.79
N VAL A 327 25.90 23.76 0.21
CA VAL A 327 25.56 23.55 1.62
C VAL A 327 24.23 24.21 1.97
N GLY A 328 23.34 23.45 2.61
CA GLY A 328 21.99 23.87 2.96
C GLY A 328 20.97 23.63 1.83
N HIS A 329 21.41 23.19 0.65
CA HIS A 329 20.50 22.84 -0.44
C HIS A 329 19.63 21.65 -0.04
N LYS A 330 18.32 21.81 -0.21
CA LYS A 330 17.33 20.75 0.03
C LYS A 330 17.00 20.06 -1.28
N LEU A 331 17.11 18.73 -1.28
CA LEU A 331 16.71 17.92 -2.42
C LEU A 331 15.18 17.71 -2.40
N PRO A 332 14.56 17.40 -3.54
CA PRO A 332 13.16 17.00 -3.60
C PRO A 332 12.87 15.83 -2.62
N PRO A 333 11.69 15.81 -1.98
CA PRO A 333 11.33 14.69 -1.12
C PRO A 333 11.13 13.42 -1.96
N ASN A 334 11.68 12.29 -1.48
CA ASN A 334 11.50 10.99 -2.12
C ASN A 334 10.48 10.14 -1.36
N THR A 335 9.60 9.44 -2.07
CA THR A 335 8.59 8.55 -1.49
C THR A 335 8.99 7.09 -1.68
N PHE A 336 8.99 6.32 -0.60
CA PHE A 336 9.30 4.89 -0.60
C PHE A 336 8.09 4.09 -0.07
N ASN A 337 7.49 3.27 -0.93
CA ASN A 337 6.39 2.39 -0.58
C ASN A 337 6.92 0.98 -0.35
N PHE A 338 6.51 0.35 0.74
CA PHE A 338 6.97 -1.00 1.07
C PHE A 338 5.93 -1.79 1.86
N ASN A 339 6.07 -3.10 1.85
CA ASN A 339 5.32 -4.03 2.68
C ASN A 339 6.28 -5.07 3.31
N HIS A 340 5.71 -6.11 3.92
CA HIS A 340 6.47 -7.16 4.57
C HIS A 340 7.48 -7.83 3.63
N ALA A 341 7.20 -7.90 2.33
CA ALA A 341 8.11 -8.51 1.35
C ALA A 341 9.45 -7.77 1.27
N GLN A 342 9.45 -6.43 1.28
CA GLN A 342 10.71 -5.67 1.29
C GLN A 342 11.48 -5.84 2.60
N CYS A 343 10.77 -5.94 3.73
CA CYS A 343 11.40 -6.19 5.03
C CYS A 343 12.12 -7.55 5.05
N ILE A 344 11.44 -8.60 4.57
CA ILE A 344 11.97 -9.96 4.48
C ILE A 344 13.12 -10.04 3.48
N LEU A 345 12.96 -9.42 2.31
CA LEU A 345 13.99 -9.39 1.26
C LEU A 345 15.28 -8.73 1.75
N TYR A 346 15.16 -7.61 2.47
CA TYR A 346 16.32 -6.97 3.10
C TYR A 346 16.96 -7.87 4.16
N ALA A 347 16.15 -8.49 5.04
CA ALA A 347 16.64 -9.38 6.08
C ALA A 347 17.46 -10.54 5.48
N LEU A 348 16.96 -11.19 4.42
CA LEU A 348 17.70 -12.20 3.65
C LEU A 348 18.96 -11.61 3.00
N GLY A 349 18.85 -10.42 2.42
CA GLY A 349 19.95 -9.69 1.78
C GLY A 349 21.12 -9.39 2.73
N VAL A 350 20.87 -9.25 4.03
CA VAL A 350 21.90 -9.06 5.07
C VAL A 350 22.19 -10.34 5.87
N GLY A 351 21.78 -11.51 5.34
CA GLY A 351 22.20 -12.81 5.83
C GLY A 351 21.28 -13.49 6.83
N MET A 352 20.12 -12.92 7.17
CA MET A 352 19.12 -13.67 7.96
C MET A 352 18.72 -14.93 7.23
N SER A 353 18.50 -16.00 7.99
CA SER A 353 18.29 -17.34 7.45
C SER A 353 17.44 -18.16 8.39
N THR A 354 16.57 -19.00 7.83
CA THR A 354 15.74 -19.97 8.54
C THR A 354 16.54 -21.06 9.28
N LYS A 355 17.87 -21.12 9.08
CA LYS A 355 18.77 -21.97 9.87
C LYS A 355 18.79 -21.60 11.36
N GLU A 356 18.56 -20.33 11.66
CA GLU A 356 18.55 -19.79 13.02
C GLU A 356 17.08 -19.54 13.42
N PRO A 357 16.53 -20.26 14.41
CA PRO A 357 15.11 -20.17 14.74
C PRO A 357 14.64 -18.75 15.13
N ASP A 358 15.51 -17.99 15.80
CA ASP A 358 15.22 -16.61 16.24
C ASP A 358 15.18 -15.60 15.07
N HIS A 359 15.66 -15.96 13.88
CA HIS A 359 15.55 -15.12 12.68
C HIS A 359 14.14 -15.16 12.06
N LEU A 360 13.30 -16.13 12.43
CA LEU A 360 11.96 -16.29 11.85
C LEU A 360 11.11 -15.02 12.01
N ARG A 361 11.30 -14.28 13.11
CA ARG A 361 10.66 -12.98 13.37
C ARG A 361 10.95 -11.88 12.33
N PHE A 362 11.96 -12.06 11.49
CA PHE A 362 12.30 -11.14 10.40
C PHE A 362 11.99 -11.71 9.01
N LEU A 363 11.62 -12.99 8.94
CA LEU A 363 11.50 -13.75 7.69
C LEU A 363 10.08 -14.24 7.41
N TYR A 364 9.19 -14.20 8.39
CA TYR A 364 7.82 -14.66 8.27
C TYR A 364 6.84 -13.64 8.82
N GLU A 365 6.03 -13.07 7.94
CA GLU A 365 5.03 -12.05 8.24
C GLU A 365 3.90 -12.53 9.17
N GLY A 366 3.70 -13.84 9.29
CA GLY A 366 2.76 -14.45 10.24
C GLY A 366 3.34 -14.70 11.63
N HIS A 367 4.63 -14.43 11.87
CA HIS A 367 5.24 -14.54 13.20
C HIS A 367 4.63 -13.49 14.14
N GLN A 368 4.28 -13.86 15.38
CA GLN A 368 3.62 -12.96 16.34
C GLN A 368 4.43 -11.68 16.61
N ASP A 369 5.75 -11.80 16.60
CA ASP A 369 6.70 -10.70 16.81
C ASP A 369 7.36 -10.25 15.50
N PHE A 370 6.67 -10.41 14.37
CA PHE A 370 7.20 -10.00 13.07
C PHE A 370 7.62 -8.54 13.08
N GLY A 371 8.89 -8.28 12.75
CA GLY A 371 9.47 -6.96 12.80
C GLY A 371 10.41 -6.71 11.63
N CYS A 372 10.66 -5.44 11.35
CA CYS A 372 11.65 -5.04 10.37
C CYS A 372 13.02 -4.88 11.05
N LEU A 373 14.10 -5.28 10.38
CA LEU A 373 15.45 -5.03 10.89
C LEU A 373 15.71 -3.53 10.97
N PRO A 374 16.24 -3.00 12.09
CA PRO A 374 16.46 -1.57 12.25
C PRO A 374 17.27 -0.92 11.12
N THR A 375 18.27 -1.65 10.60
CA THR A 375 19.13 -1.19 9.52
C THR A 375 18.43 -1.10 8.16
N PHE A 376 17.22 -1.64 8.00
CA PHE A 376 16.38 -1.34 6.83
C PHE A 376 16.12 0.16 6.68
N GLY A 377 16.21 0.94 7.76
CA GLY A 377 16.03 2.39 7.75
C GLY A 377 16.99 3.16 6.83
N VAL A 378 18.07 2.54 6.33
CA VAL A 378 18.93 3.14 5.30
C VAL A 378 18.31 3.08 3.90
N ILE A 379 17.45 2.09 3.64
CA ILE A 379 16.89 1.80 2.30
C ILE A 379 15.98 2.94 1.79
N PRO A 380 15.00 3.45 2.56
CA PRO A 380 14.16 4.56 2.11
C PRO A 380 14.93 5.87 1.87
N ALA A 381 16.08 6.03 2.52
CA ALA A 381 16.93 7.22 2.42
C ALA A 381 17.97 7.11 1.28
N GLN A 382 18.17 5.91 0.73
CA GLN A 382 19.26 5.63 -0.20
C GLN A 382 19.15 6.36 -1.53
N ALA A 383 17.93 6.59 -2.03
CA ALA A 383 17.70 7.32 -3.28
C ALA A 383 18.31 8.74 -3.26
N SER A 384 18.34 9.38 -2.08
CA SER A 384 18.90 10.73 -1.93
C SER A 384 20.40 10.81 -2.16
N MET A 385 21.13 9.68 -2.07
CA MET A 385 22.54 9.64 -2.47
C MET A 385 22.73 9.81 -3.98
N MET A 386 21.77 9.37 -4.80
CA MET A 386 21.86 9.45 -6.26
C MET A 386 21.48 10.83 -6.79
N GLU A 387 20.63 11.55 -6.06
CA GLU A 387 20.14 12.87 -6.44
C GLU A 387 21.14 14.01 -6.16
N ILE A 388 22.26 13.76 -5.48
CA ILE A 388 23.26 14.80 -5.19
C ILE A 388 23.87 15.44 -6.46
N THR A 389 23.80 14.74 -7.59
CA THR A 389 24.30 15.21 -8.88
C THR A 389 23.45 16.34 -9.47
N SER A 390 22.21 16.53 -8.97
CA SER A 390 21.37 17.67 -9.35
C SER A 390 21.59 18.92 -8.49
N VAL A 391 22.48 18.86 -7.50
CA VAL A 391 22.72 19.97 -6.57
C VAL A 391 23.66 21.01 -7.20
N PRO A 392 23.27 22.29 -7.26
CA PRO A 392 24.17 23.37 -7.70
C PRO A 392 25.47 23.39 -6.89
N GLY A 393 26.60 23.55 -7.58
CA GLY A 393 27.92 23.56 -6.95
C GLY A 393 28.51 22.19 -6.65
N ILE A 394 27.84 21.09 -7.03
CA ILE A 394 28.39 19.73 -6.94
C ILE A 394 28.53 19.17 -8.37
N ASN A 395 29.76 19.09 -8.88
CA ASN A 395 30.05 18.48 -10.17
C ASN A 395 31.22 17.50 -10.06
N PHE A 396 30.96 16.22 -10.34
CA PHE A 396 31.96 15.17 -10.29
C PHE A 396 31.62 13.97 -11.17
N ASP A 397 32.64 13.19 -11.51
CA ASP A 397 32.49 11.90 -12.17
C ASP A 397 31.88 10.88 -11.21
N PHE A 398 30.64 10.45 -11.50
CA PHE A 398 29.89 9.52 -10.64
C PHE A 398 30.60 8.18 -10.42
N THR A 399 31.45 7.73 -11.36
CA THR A 399 32.22 6.49 -11.20
C THR A 399 33.24 6.56 -10.06
N LYS A 400 33.56 7.77 -9.59
CA LYS A 400 34.50 8.07 -8.50
C LYS A 400 33.84 8.28 -7.15
N LEU A 401 32.51 8.14 -7.08
CA LEU A 401 31.73 8.26 -5.86
C LEU A 401 31.84 6.98 -5.02
N LEU A 402 32.33 7.14 -3.80
CA LEU A 402 32.43 6.07 -2.82
C LEU A 402 31.56 6.42 -1.62
N HIS A 403 30.78 5.46 -1.14
CA HIS A 403 30.10 5.60 0.14
C HIS A 403 31.14 5.39 1.26
N GLY A 404 31.54 6.47 1.95
CA GLY A 404 32.64 6.45 2.92
C GLY A 404 32.20 6.17 4.35
N GLU A 405 31.11 6.78 4.82
CA GLU A 405 30.59 6.57 6.18
C GLU A 405 29.06 6.61 6.20
N GLN A 406 28.45 5.82 7.09
CA GLN A 406 27.01 5.78 7.33
C GLN A 406 26.72 6.03 8.81
N TYR A 407 25.75 6.88 9.10
CA TYR A 407 25.07 6.96 10.39
C TYR A 407 23.57 6.74 10.20
N LEU A 408 22.95 5.97 11.09
CA LEU A 408 21.50 5.78 11.16
C LEU A 408 21.07 5.89 12.61
N GLU A 409 20.01 6.64 12.89
CA GLU A 409 19.35 6.75 14.18
C GLU A 409 17.85 6.54 14.01
N LEU A 410 17.28 5.61 14.78
CA LEU A 410 15.85 5.39 14.84
C LEU A 410 15.29 6.13 16.06
N TYR A 411 14.21 6.88 15.84
CA TYR A 411 13.43 7.46 16.94
C TYR A 411 12.32 6.52 17.38
N LYS A 412 11.90 5.60 16.51
CA LYS A 412 10.89 4.57 16.73
C LYS A 412 11.20 3.31 15.91
N PRO A 413 10.69 2.14 16.32
CA PRO A 413 10.76 0.93 15.50
C PRO A 413 10.15 1.17 14.11
N LEU A 414 10.79 0.58 13.09
CA LEU A 414 10.29 0.68 11.72
C LEU A 414 8.97 -0.11 11.56
N PRO A 415 7.97 0.44 10.87
CA PRO A 415 6.78 -0.33 10.52
C PRO A 415 7.14 -1.45 9.54
N THR A 416 6.27 -2.45 9.46
CA THR A 416 6.44 -3.61 8.56
C THR A 416 5.79 -3.42 7.19
N SER A 417 5.06 -2.32 7.01
CA SER A 417 4.53 -1.86 5.73
C SER A 417 4.15 -0.38 5.82
N GLY A 418 4.12 0.31 4.70
CA GLY A 418 3.61 1.67 4.62
C GLY A 418 4.28 2.50 3.53
N GLN A 419 4.05 3.80 3.62
CA GLN A 419 4.67 4.80 2.78
C GLN A 419 5.56 5.68 3.65
N LEU A 420 6.82 5.82 3.23
CA LEU A 420 7.82 6.65 3.89
C LEU A 420 8.21 7.81 2.99
N ILE A 421 8.44 8.99 3.57
CA ILE A 421 8.89 10.18 2.84
C ILE A 421 10.23 10.61 3.40
N SER A 422 11.26 10.64 2.55
CA SER A 422 12.62 11.07 2.89
C SER A 422 12.85 12.50 2.43
N GLN A 423 13.33 13.36 3.34
CA GLN A 423 13.69 14.75 3.08
C GLN A 423 15.18 14.95 3.33
N SER A 424 15.87 15.49 2.34
CA SER A 424 17.33 15.43 2.31
C SER A 424 17.95 16.82 2.17
N THR A 425 19.08 17.05 2.82
CA THR A 425 19.79 18.33 2.82
C THR A 425 21.30 18.12 2.81
N ILE A 426 22.03 18.87 1.98
CA ILE A 426 23.49 18.88 2.01
C ILE A 426 23.94 19.60 3.28
N ALA A 427 24.42 18.84 4.26
CA ALA A 427 24.84 19.37 5.56
C ALA A 427 26.19 20.08 5.47
N ASP A 428 27.14 19.53 4.71
CA ASP A 428 28.48 20.11 4.53
C ASP A 428 29.19 19.54 3.29
N VAL A 429 30.22 20.24 2.80
CA VAL A 429 31.13 19.77 1.75
C VAL A 429 32.57 20.04 2.18
N LEU A 430 33.38 18.99 2.31
CA LEU A 430 34.73 19.03 2.85
C LEU A 430 35.79 18.77 1.80
N ASP A 431 36.91 19.49 1.91
CA ASP A 431 38.08 19.29 1.08
C ASP A 431 39.08 18.35 1.76
N LYS A 432 39.40 17.23 1.13
CA LYS A 432 40.39 16.25 1.60
C LYS A 432 41.70 16.30 0.81
N GLY A 433 41.93 17.34 0.02
CA GLY A 433 43.10 17.51 -0.82
C GLY A 433 42.92 16.82 -2.16
N SER A 434 43.09 15.50 -2.22
CA SER A 434 42.91 14.73 -3.46
C SER A 434 41.48 14.26 -3.72
N GLY A 435 40.53 14.66 -2.89
CA GLY A 435 39.11 14.31 -3.01
C GLY A 435 38.22 15.19 -2.15
N ALA A 436 36.91 15.09 -2.32
CA ALA A 436 35.90 15.81 -1.56
C ALA A 436 35.05 14.85 -0.71
N VAL A 437 34.49 15.32 0.39
CA VAL A 437 33.44 14.60 1.14
C VAL A 437 32.17 15.44 1.15
N ILE A 438 31.06 14.87 0.70
CA ILE A 438 29.73 15.46 0.80
C ILE A 438 29.03 14.80 1.99
N ILE A 439 28.53 15.61 2.92
CA ILE A 439 27.73 15.15 4.06
C ILE A 439 26.27 15.44 3.74
N LEU A 440 25.47 14.38 3.66
CA LEU A 440 24.06 14.43 3.33
C LEU A 440 23.23 13.96 4.53
N ASP A 441 22.40 14.85 5.07
CA ASP A 441 21.44 14.57 6.13
C ASP A 441 20.08 14.21 5.51
N VAL A 442 19.46 13.12 5.97
CA VAL A 442 18.16 12.65 5.47
C VAL A 442 17.25 12.30 6.63
N ASN A 443 16.10 12.96 6.70
CA ASN A 443 15.04 12.68 7.67
C ASN A 443 13.92 11.91 6.98
N THR A 444 13.53 10.75 7.52
CA THR A 444 12.48 9.91 6.94
C THR A 444 11.26 9.85 7.85
N TYR A 445 10.09 10.12 7.27
CA TYR A 445 8.81 10.27 7.95
C TYR A 445 7.80 9.19 7.54
N CYS A 446 6.91 8.82 8.44
CA CYS A 446 5.69 8.06 8.16
C CYS A 446 4.48 8.91 8.56
N GLY A 447 3.72 9.38 7.57
CA GLY A 447 2.80 10.49 7.80
C GLY A 447 3.57 11.73 8.28
N ASP A 448 3.13 12.33 9.39
CA ASP A 448 3.79 13.50 9.99
C ASP A 448 4.87 13.14 11.02
N GLU A 449 5.12 11.85 11.23
CA GLU A 449 5.98 11.36 12.30
C GLU A 449 7.39 11.04 11.81
N LEU A 450 8.40 11.64 12.44
CA LEU A 450 9.82 11.36 12.15
C LEU A 450 10.20 9.97 12.68
N LEU A 451 10.54 9.05 11.77
CA LEU A 451 10.91 7.68 12.13
C LEU A 451 12.42 7.52 12.31
N CYS A 452 13.21 8.06 11.37
CA CYS A 452 14.65 7.90 11.40
C CYS A 452 15.40 9.07 10.77
N PHE A 453 16.65 9.21 11.19
CA PHE A 453 17.64 10.11 10.64
C PHE A 453 18.81 9.31 10.07
N ASN A 454 19.18 9.59 8.83
CA ASN A 454 20.36 9.06 8.18
C ASN A 454 21.35 10.20 7.90
N GLN A 455 22.65 9.93 8.07
CA GLN A 455 23.70 10.81 7.57
C GLN A 455 24.68 10.00 6.72
N PHE A 456 24.74 10.33 5.44
CA PHE A 456 25.66 9.74 4.47
C PHE A 456 26.89 10.62 4.34
N SER A 457 28.09 10.02 4.37
CA SER A 457 29.33 10.69 3.98
C SER A 457 29.83 10.08 2.69
N LEU A 458 29.73 10.86 1.61
CA LEU A 458 30.04 10.43 0.26
C LEU A 458 31.39 11.01 -0.14
N PHE A 459 32.36 10.13 -0.41
CA PHE A 459 33.71 10.50 -0.79
C PHE A 459 33.85 10.47 -2.31
N VAL A 460 34.27 11.58 -2.88
CA VAL A 460 34.50 11.70 -4.32
C VAL A 460 35.99 11.84 -4.55
N THR A 461 36.58 10.84 -5.21
CA THR A 461 38.02 10.87 -5.54
C THR A 461 38.31 11.83 -6.69
N GLY A 462 39.42 12.57 -6.59
CA GLY A 462 39.90 13.47 -7.65
C GLY A 462 39.29 14.88 -7.67
N THR A 463 38.36 15.20 -6.77
CA THR A 463 37.62 16.48 -6.76
C THR A 463 37.90 17.39 -5.55
N GLY A 464 39.04 17.19 -4.90
CA GLY A 464 39.52 18.06 -3.80
C GLY A 464 40.38 19.23 -4.28
N GLY A 465 40.98 19.97 -3.35
CA GLY A 465 41.94 21.04 -3.64
C GLY A 465 41.29 22.41 -3.89
N PHE A 466 40.02 22.57 -3.54
CA PHE A 466 39.25 23.81 -3.66
C PHE A 466 39.38 24.73 -2.43
N GLY A 467 40.23 24.40 -1.47
CA GLY A 467 40.53 25.24 -0.31
C GLY A 467 39.43 25.23 0.77
N GLY A 468 38.58 24.20 0.77
CA GLY A 468 37.47 24.06 1.72
C GLY A 468 37.89 23.58 3.11
N LYS A 469 36.93 23.50 4.03
CA LYS A 469 37.16 22.95 5.38
C LYS A 469 37.52 21.47 5.27
N ARG A 470 38.49 21.01 6.08
CA ARG A 470 38.87 19.58 6.13
C ARG A 470 37.97 18.75 7.03
N ASN A 471 37.31 19.36 8.01
CA ASN A 471 36.49 18.70 9.03
C ASN A 471 35.15 19.43 9.18
N SER A 472 34.11 18.70 9.58
CA SER A 472 32.78 19.25 9.90
C SER A 472 32.40 18.95 11.34
N ASN A 473 31.83 19.93 12.03
CA ASN A 473 31.16 19.72 13.32
C ASN A 473 29.74 19.12 13.16
N LYS A 474 29.22 19.08 11.93
CA LYS A 474 27.93 18.44 11.60
C LYS A 474 28.07 16.93 11.35
N ALA A 475 29.28 16.46 11.05
CA ALA A 475 29.56 15.04 10.85
C ALA A 475 29.43 14.26 12.17
N LYS A 476 28.68 13.16 12.16
CA LYS A 476 28.67 12.18 13.25
C LYS A 476 30.02 11.48 13.31
N ALA A 477 30.73 11.63 14.42
CA ALA A 477 32.10 11.12 14.57
C ALA A 477 32.15 9.58 14.61
N THR A 478 33.21 9.03 14.04
CA THR A 478 33.62 7.63 14.25
C THR A 478 34.37 7.49 15.57
N VAL A 479 34.32 6.30 16.17
CA VAL A 479 35.00 6.03 17.45
C VAL A 479 35.83 4.74 17.32
N PRO A 480 37.15 4.79 17.57
CA PRO A 480 37.98 3.59 17.49
C PRO A 480 37.54 2.54 18.53
N PRO A 481 37.78 1.24 18.26
CA PRO A 481 37.48 0.21 19.24
C PRO A 481 38.38 0.33 20.48
N PRO A 482 37.91 -0.13 21.65
CA PRO A 482 38.71 -0.20 22.87
C PRO A 482 40.00 -0.99 22.69
N GLN A 483 41.09 -0.56 23.33
CA GLN A 483 42.41 -1.22 23.27
C GLN A 483 42.48 -2.42 24.23
N ARG A 484 41.56 -3.39 24.05
CA ARG A 484 41.47 -4.65 24.81
C ARG A 484 40.88 -5.75 23.91
N PRO A 485 40.94 -7.05 24.29
CA PRO A 485 40.27 -8.10 23.53
C PRO A 485 38.74 -7.86 23.38
N PRO A 486 38.11 -8.27 22.27
CA PRO A 486 36.67 -8.17 22.07
C PRO A 486 35.90 -9.05 23.06
N ASP A 487 34.73 -8.57 23.47
CA ASP A 487 33.81 -9.31 24.34
C ASP A 487 33.09 -10.42 23.59
N ALA A 488 32.87 -10.24 22.27
CA ALA A 488 32.27 -11.23 21.40
C ALA A 488 32.84 -11.13 19.98
N VAL A 489 32.93 -12.28 19.30
CA VAL A 489 33.36 -12.38 17.92
C VAL A 489 32.42 -13.32 17.18
N VAL A 490 31.86 -12.88 16.06
CA VAL A 490 30.94 -13.66 15.23
C VAL A 490 31.49 -13.72 13.81
N THR A 491 31.55 -14.92 13.24
CA THR A 491 31.95 -15.14 11.85
C THR A 491 30.73 -15.51 11.01
N ASP A 492 30.53 -14.79 9.92
CA ASP A 492 29.47 -15.01 8.94
C ASP A 492 30.05 -15.36 7.57
N PHE A 493 29.23 -15.99 6.74
CA PHE A 493 29.55 -16.32 5.35
C PHE A 493 28.55 -15.64 4.43
N THR A 494 29.06 -14.84 3.50
CA THR A 494 28.22 -14.33 2.40
C THR A 494 28.09 -15.39 1.32
N THR A 495 26.95 -15.43 0.63
CA THR A 495 26.83 -16.26 -0.57
C THR A 495 27.51 -15.58 -1.76
N ARG A 496 27.80 -16.35 -2.83
CA ARG A 496 28.28 -15.76 -4.09
C ARG A 496 27.29 -14.77 -4.69
N ASP A 497 26.00 -14.99 -4.46
CA ASP A 497 24.91 -14.16 -4.95
C ASP A 497 24.48 -13.08 -3.94
N GLN A 498 25.24 -12.85 -2.87
CA GLN A 498 24.82 -11.95 -1.78
C GLN A 498 24.57 -10.52 -2.28
N ALA A 499 25.43 -10.01 -3.17
CA ALA A 499 25.24 -8.70 -3.78
C ALA A 499 24.03 -8.67 -4.73
N ALA A 500 23.80 -9.76 -5.47
CA ALA A 500 22.64 -9.90 -6.37
C ALA A 500 21.32 -9.98 -5.60
N LEU A 501 21.31 -10.52 -4.39
CA LEU A 501 20.16 -10.52 -3.49
C LEU A 501 19.98 -9.15 -2.81
N TYR A 502 21.04 -8.60 -2.21
CA TYR A 502 20.95 -7.35 -1.46
C TYR A 502 20.49 -6.17 -2.32
N ARG A 503 20.96 -6.07 -3.57
CA ARG A 503 20.57 -4.99 -4.49
C ARG A 503 19.07 -4.89 -4.72
N LEU A 504 18.32 -6.00 -4.61
CA LEU A 504 16.86 -6.02 -4.74
C LEU A 504 16.15 -5.22 -3.63
N SER A 505 16.88 -4.87 -2.57
CA SER A 505 16.39 -3.96 -1.52
C SER A 505 16.34 -2.50 -1.97
N GLY A 506 17.05 -2.12 -3.05
CA GLY A 506 16.98 -0.76 -3.61
C GLY A 506 18.27 -0.17 -4.17
N ASP A 507 19.43 -0.84 -4.01
CA ASP A 507 20.72 -0.36 -4.54
C ASP A 507 21.07 -1.01 -5.88
N TRP A 508 20.67 -0.36 -6.97
CA TRP A 508 20.83 -0.89 -8.32
C TRP A 508 22.19 -0.61 -8.96
N ASN A 509 23.16 -0.05 -8.23
CA ASN A 509 24.46 0.32 -8.79
C ASN A 509 25.14 -0.88 -9.50
N PRO A 510 25.47 -0.79 -10.80
CA PRO A 510 26.05 -1.90 -11.56
C PRO A 510 27.39 -2.39 -11.02
N LEU A 511 28.12 -1.58 -10.25
CA LEU A 511 29.36 -1.93 -9.56
C LEU A 511 29.28 -3.25 -8.77
N HIS A 512 28.08 -3.59 -8.29
CA HIS A 512 27.84 -4.74 -7.44
C HIS A 512 27.41 -6.02 -8.19
N ILE A 513 27.26 -5.97 -9.52
CA ILE A 513 26.79 -7.12 -10.30
C ILE A 513 27.45 -7.27 -11.68
N ASP A 514 27.79 -6.17 -12.35
CA ASP A 514 28.40 -6.18 -13.69
C ASP A 514 29.94 -6.10 -13.59
N PRO A 515 30.67 -7.13 -14.04
CA PRO A 515 32.13 -7.12 -14.06
C PRO A 515 32.74 -5.97 -14.87
N SER A 516 32.11 -5.55 -15.97
CA SER A 516 32.62 -4.50 -16.84
C SER A 516 32.58 -3.15 -16.13
N PHE A 517 31.45 -2.85 -15.48
CA PHE A 517 31.29 -1.64 -14.69
C PHE A 517 32.17 -1.65 -13.43
N ALA A 518 32.31 -2.79 -12.78
CA ALA A 518 33.22 -2.94 -11.63
C ALA A 518 34.67 -2.61 -12.02
N ALA A 519 35.12 -3.08 -13.20
CA ALA A 519 36.44 -2.77 -13.73
C ALA A 519 36.64 -1.27 -14.01
N MET A 520 35.63 -0.57 -14.52
CA MET A 520 35.67 0.90 -14.70
C MET A 520 35.87 1.63 -13.37
N GLY A 521 35.26 1.15 -12.29
CA GLY A 521 35.46 1.67 -10.93
C GLY A 521 36.78 1.25 -10.26
N GLY A 522 37.65 0.53 -10.98
CA GLY A 522 38.95 0.06 -10.48
C GLY A 522 38.91 -1.24 -9.67
N PHE A 523 37.79 -1.99 -9.73
CA PHE A 523 37.65 -3.27 -9.03
C PHE A 523 37.82 -4.45 -9.99
N LYS A 524 38.54 -5.50 -9.56
CA LYS A 524 38.78 -6.68 -10.39
C LYS A 524 37.52 -7.52 -10.63
N THR A 525 36.58 -7.48 -9.70
CA THR A 525 35.31 -8.20 -9.72
C THR A 525 34.24 -7.34 -9.05
N PRO A 526 32.95 -7.61 -9.29
CA PRO A 526 31.89 -7.00 -8.50
C PRO A 526 32.11 -7.18 -7.00
N ILE A 527 31.90 -6.12 -6.24
CA ILE A 527 32.09 -6.09 -4.78
C ILE A 527 30.73 -6.10 -4.08
N LEU A 528 30.69 -6.58 -2.83
CA LEU A 528 29.51 -6.48 -1.99
C LEU A 528 29.26 -5.02 -1.59
N HIS A 529 27.99 -4.63 -1.49
CA HIS A 529 27.60 -3.32 -0.96
C HIS A 529 28.17 -3.13 0.46
N GLY A 530 28.74 -1.95 0.72
CA GLY A 530 29.16 -1.58 2.09
C GLY A 530 28.00 -1.67 3.07
N LEU A 531 26.82 -1.20 2.66
CA LEU A 531 25.58 -1.27 3.45
C LEU A 531 25.09 -2.72 3.71
N CYS A 532 25.46 -3.68 2.85
CA CYS A 532 25.21 -5.09 3.13
C CYS A 532 26.11 -5.58 4.28
N SER A 533 27.42 -5.32 4.21
CA SER A 533 28.36 -5.65 5.31
C SER A 533 27.98 -4.96 6.63
N PHE A 534 27.46 -3.73 6.54
CA PHE A 534 26.87 -2.99 7.66
C PHE A 534 25.67 -3.73 8.26
N GLY A 535 24.74 -4.21 7.44
CA GLY A 535 23.60 -5.00 7.90
C GLY A 535 24.02 -6.30 8.59
N PHE A 536 25.00 -7.01 8.02
CA PHE A 536 25.58 -8.22 8.63
C PHE A 536 26.20 -7.92 10.01
N ALA A 537 26.99 -6.86 10.15
CA ALA A 537 27.58 -6.50 11.44
C ALA A 537 26.51 -6.05 12.45
N ALA A 538 25.51 -5.29 12.00
CA ALA A 538 24.45 -4.79 12.85
C ALA A 538 23.59 -5.91 13.45
N ARG A 539 23.21 -6.91 12.64
CA ARG A 539 22.46 -8.07 13.17
C ARG A 539 23.28 -8.89 14.17
N ASN A 540 24.61 -8.97 14.01
CA ASN A 540 25.47 -9.66 14.97
C ASN A 540 25.48 -8.96 16.32
N VAL A 541 25.57 -7.63 16.31
CA VAL A 541 25.45 -6.81 17.52
C VAL A 541 24.06 -6.97 18.15
N LEU A 542 22.99 -6.89 17.35
CA LEU A 542 21.61 -7.01 17.82
C LEU A 542 21.33 -8.40 18.43
N LYS A 543 21.79 -9.47 17.79
CA LYS A 543 21.69 -10.83 18.31
C LYS A 543 22.44 -10.97 19.63
N GLN A 544 23.70 -10.52 19.66
CA GLN A 544 24.61 -10.72 20.79
C GLN A 544 24.25 -9.89 22.03
N PHE A 545 23.80 -8.65 21.85
CA PHE A 545 23.63 -7.69 22.95
C PHE A 545 22.20 -7.20 23.15
N ALA A 546 21.28 -7.53 22.24
CA ALA A 546 19.88 -7.15 22.30
C ALA A 546 18.91 -8.33 22.10
N ASN A 547 19.39 -9.58 22.08
CA ASN A 547 18.55 -10.76 21.88
C ASN A 547 17.65 -10.66 20.62
N ASN A 548 18.18 -10.07 19.55
CA ASN A 548 17.44 -9.80 18.32
C ASN A 548 16.16 -8.97 18.52
N ASP A 549 16.07 -8.15 19.58
CA ASP A 549 14.97 -7.21 19.82
C ASP A 549 15.22 -5.87 19.10
N PRO A 550 14.46 -5.55 18.03
CA PRO A 550 14.63 -4.31 17.28
C PRO A 550 14.33 -3.05 18.11
N SER A 551 13.51 -3.15 19.15
CA SER A 551 13.14 -2.00 19.99
C SER A 551 14.31 -1.47 20.82
N ARG A 552 15.35 -2.30 21.00
CA ARG A 552 16.58 -1.90 21.68
C ARG A 552 17.56 -1.15 20.79
N PHE A 553 17.39 -1.16 19.47
CA PHE A 553 18.27 -0.40 18.59
C PHE A 553 17.99 1.10 18.73
N LYS A 554 19.03 1.91 18.91
CA LYS A 554 18.93 3.38 18.91
C LYS A 554 19.63 3.99 17.70
N ALA A 555 20.93 3.75 17.57
CA ALA A 555 21.72 4.33 16.50
C ALA A 555 22.91 3.44 16.13
N ILE A 556 23.46 3.64 14.94
CA ILE A 556 24.65 2.95 14.45
C ILE A 556 25.49 3.89 13.58
N LYS A 557 26.81 3.84 13.75
CA LYS A 557 27.80 4.57 12.95
C LYS A 557 28.82 3.58 12.41
N VAL A 558 29.19 3.71 11.14
CA VAL A 558 30.32 2.99 10.54
C VAL A 558 31.13 3.85 9.59
N ARG A 559 32.41 3.52 9.42
CA ARG A 559 33.22 3.91 8.24
C ARG A 559 33.54 2.68 7.41
N PHE A 560 33.25 2.75 6.11
CA PHE A 560 33.63 1.76 5.12
C PHE A 560 35.11 1.95 4.76
N ALA A 561 35.96 1.03 5.19
CA ALA A 561 37.41 1.13 5.02
C ALA A 561 37.92 0.39 3.78
N LYS A 562 37.35 -0.79 3.50
CA LYS A 562 37.69 -1.68 2.37
C LYS A 562 36.47 -2.43 1.87
N THR A 563 36.62 -3.11 0.74
CA THR A 563 35.56 -3.84 0.05
C THR A 563 35.62 -5.34 0.36
N LEU A 564 34.46 -6.01 0.27
CA LEU A 564 34.32 -7.45 0.39
C LEU A 564 33.88 -8.02 -0.95
N VAL A 565 34.38 -9.18 -1.35
CA VAL A 565 33.88 -9.91 -2.53
C VAL A 565 32.79 -10.89 -2.09
N PRO A 566 31.61 -10.94 -2.75
CA PRO A 566 30.57 -11.92 -2.42
C PRO A 566 31.11 -13.36 -2.43
N GLY A 567 30.73 -14.15 -1.43
CA GLY A 567 31.26 -15.50 -1.18
C GLY A 567 32.37 -15.55 -0.13
N GLN A 568 32.95 -14.41 0.26
CA GLN A 568 33.91 -14.34 1.35
C GLN A 568 33.22 -14.35 2.72
N SER A 569 33.96 -14.79 3.74
CA SER A 569 33.57 -14.74 5.13
C SER A 569 33.99 -13.42 5.78
N LEU A 570 33.17 -12.95 6.71
CA LEU A 570 33.41 -11.74 7.49
C LEU A 570 33.36 -12.05 8.98
N LYS A 571 34.20 -11.37 9.76
CA LYS A 571 34.34 -11.53 11.20
C LYS A 571 33.99 -10.20 11.87
N THR A 572 32.96 -10.20 12.70
CA THR A 572 32.51 -9.05 13.50
C THR A 572 33.05 -9.17 14.91
N GLU A 573 33.96 -8.29 15.29
CA GLU A 573 34.51 -8.20 16.67
C GLU A 573 33.77 -7.07 17.40
N MET A 574 33.33 -7.31 18.63
CA MET A 574 32.43 -6.44 19.37
C MET A 574 32.91 -6.21 20.81
N TRP A 575 32.81 -4.97 21.28
CA TRP A 575 33.16 -4.53 22.64
C TRP A 575 32.00 -3.74 23.24
N LYS A 576 31.54 -4.14 24.41
CA LYS A 576 30.47 -3.47 25.16
C LYS A 576 31.07 -2.45 26.13
N GLU A 577 30.59 -1.21 26.03
CA GLU A 577 30.84 -0.13 26.99
C GLU A 577 29.51 0.54 27.37
N GLY A 578 28.92 0.11 28.49
CA GLY A 578 27.55 0.51 28.86
C GLY A 578 26.54 0.07 27.80
N ASN A 579 25.81 1.05 27.24
CA ASN A 579 24.82 0.84 26.18
C ASN A 579 25.38 1.01 24.76
N ARG A 580 26.67 1.35 24.63
CA ARG A 580 27.34 1.43 23.34
C ARG A 580 28.12 0.14 23.09
N ILE A 581 27.87 -0.46 21.94
CA ILE A 581 28.65 -1.59 21.43
C ILE A 581 29.57 -1.07 20.34
N HIS A 582 30.86 -0.98 20.63
CA HIS A 582 31.87 -0.74 19.60
C HIS A 582 32.02 -2.01 18.78
N PHE A 583 32.22 -1.90 17.47
CA PHE A 583 32.48 -3.07 16.66
C PHE A 583 33.43 -2.75 15.50
N GLN A 584 34.05 -3.79 14.96
CA GLN A 584 34.74 -3.73 13.68
C GLN A 584 34.47 -5.00 12.89
N CYS A 585 34.48 -4.89 11.57
CA CYS A 585 34.27 -6.02 10.69
C CYS A 585 35.50 -6.21 9.82
N LYS A 586 35.98 -7.46 9.72
CA LYS A 586 37.15 -7.84 8.92
C LYS A 586 36.79 -8.95 7.95
N VAL A 587 37.52 -9.05 6.84
CA VAL A 587 37.56 -10.29 6.06
C VAL A 587 38.19 -11.37 6.95
N ASN A 588 37.50 -12.48 7.18
CA ASN A 588 37.94 -13.49 8.13
C ASN A 588 39.33 -14.05 7.77
N ASP A 589 39.58 -14.29 6.48
CA ASP A 589 40.76 -15.02 6.01
C ASP A 589 42.00 -14.13 5.86
N THR A 590 41.83 -12.81 5.73
CA THR A 590 42.94 -11.87 5.47
C THR A 590 43.10 -10.79 6.54
N ASP A 591 42.19 -10.73 7.53
CA ASP A 591 42.09 -9.71 8.58
C ASP A 591 41.99 -8.26 8.06
N VAL A 592 41.70 -8.08 6.76
CA VAL A 592 41.47 -6.76 6.17
C VAL A 592 40.23 -6.12 6.78
N ILE A 593 40.39 -4.95 7.38
CA ILE A 593 39.28 -4.22 8.03
C ILE A 593 38.34 -3.65 6.97
N LEU A 594 37.08 -4.09 7.00
CA LEU A 594 35.97 -3.65 6.15
C LEU A 594 35.22 -2.47 6.77
N LEU A 595 34.84 -2.63 8.05
CA LEU A 595 34.14 -1.61 8.83
C LEU A 595 35.03 -1.18 10.01
N SER A 596 35.27 0.11 10.11
CA SER A 596 36.14 0.71 11.13
C SER A 596 35.44 1.85 11.87
N GLY A 597 35.95 2.18 13.05
CA GLY A 597 35.47 3.32 13.84
C GLY A 597 33.98 3.23 14.17
N ALA A 598 33.46 2.01 14.30
CA ALA A 598 32.04 1.72 14.29
C ALA A 598 31.50 1.44 15.69
N TYR A 599 30.24 1.83 15.89
CA TYR A 599 29.50 1.55 17.12
C TYR A 599 28.01 1.44 16.85
N MET A 600 27.30 0.74 17.71
CA MET A 600 25.85 0.74 17.82
C MET A 600 25.45 1.14 19.24
N ASP A 601 24.60 2.15 19.35
CA ASP A 601 23.96 2.53 20.60
C ASP A 601 22.65 1.75 20.76
N LEU A 602 22.45 1.21 21.96
CA LEU A 602 21.24 0.52 22.35
C LEU A 602 20.45 1.33 23.39
N HIS A 603 19.14 1.15 23.41
CA HIS A 603 18.31 1.55 24.54
C HIS A 603 18.55 0.60 25.74
N ASP A 604 18.31 1.14 26.94
CA ASP A 604 18.24 0.33 28.15
C ASP A 604 17.25 -0.82 27.97
N ALA A 605 17.54 -1.96 28.60
CA ALA A 605 16.51 -2.97 28.73
C ALA A 605 15.35 -2.35 29.54
N PRO A 606 14.08 -2.54 29.13
CA PRO A 606 12.97 -2.11 29.97
C PRO A 606 13.15 -2.70 31.37
N ASP A 607 13.04 -1.87 32.41
CA ASP A 607 13.33 -2.23 33.81
C ASP A 607 12.71 -3.59 34.18
N ALA A 608 13.56 -4.61 34.23
CA ALA A 608 13.25 -5.83 34.91
C ALA A 608 13.47 -5.56 36.40
N SER A 609 12.38 -5.34 37.14
CA SER A 609 12.42 -5.45 38.60
C SER A 609 13.00 -6.84 38.96
N PRO A 610 13.93 -6.92 39.93
CA PRO A 610 14.71 -8.13 40.21
C PRO A 610 13.90 -9.14 41.03
N GLU A 611 12.77 -9.59 40.49
CA GLU A 611 11.99 -10.73 41.01
C GLU A 611 11.47 -11.60 39.86
N SER A 612 12.32 -12.10 38.95
CA SER A 612 11.90 -13.23 38.09
C SER A 612 13.01 -14.04 37.41
N LEU A 613 14.24 -14.06 37.93
CA LEU A 613 15.26 -15.00 37.44
C LEU A 613 15.78 -15.90 38.56
N THR A 614 14.85 -16.63 39.16
CA THR A 614 15.16 -17.93 39.76
C THR A 614 14.45 -19.01 38.96
N GLN A 615 15.24 -19.95 38.45
CA GLN A 615 14.85 -21.20 37.82
C GLN A 615 13.50 -21.73 38.29
N VAL A 616 12.51 -21.81 37.40
CA VAL A 616 11.39 -22.75 37.56
C VAL A 616 10.94 -23.22 36.18
N GLY A 617 10.93 -24.54 35.96
CA GLY A 617 10.18 -25.15 34.89
C GLY A 617 8.68 -24.96 35.12
N GLY A 618 8.15 -23.82 34.65
CA GLY A 618 6.75 -23.45 34.75
C GLY A 618 5.91 -24.03 33.59
N LEU A 619 4.69 -24.48 33.91
CA LEU A 619 3.72 -24.99 32.93
C LEU A 619 3.31 -23.89 31.93
N GLN A 620 3.15 -24.26 30.65
CA GLN A 620 2.67 -23.38 29.55
C GLN A 620 1.32 -22.66 29.80
N SER A 621 0.66 -22.92 30.93
CA SER A 621 -0.54 -22.22 31.37
C SER A 621 -0.34 -20.75 31.69
N GLU A 622 0.87 -20.31 32.12
CA GLU A 622 1.10 -18.89 32.48
C GLU A 622 0.97 -17.93 31.28
N LEU A 623 1.46 -18.36 30.11
CA LEU A 623 1.32 -17.60 28.85
C LEU A 623 -0.15 -17.45 28.42
N VAL A 624 -0.97 -18.48 28.65
CA VAL A 624 -2.40 -18.46 28.35
C VAL A 624 -3.12 -17.42 29.21
N PHE A 625 -2.79 -17.33 30.51
CA PHE A 625 -3.40 -16.35 31.41
C PHE A 625 -2.91 -14.93 31.15
N ALA A 626 -1.66 -14.75 30.72
CA ALA A 626 -1.14 -13.46 30.27
C ALA A 626 -1.89 -12.94 29.02
N GLU A 627 -2.13 -13.80 28.03
CA GLU A 627 -2.84 -13.44 26.79
C GLU A 627 -4.33 -13.18 27.02
N ILE A 628 -5.00 -13.98 27.87
CA ILE A 628 -6.38 -13.69 28.31
C ILE A 628 -6.43 -12.34 29.04
N GLY A 629 -5.43 -12.05 29.88
CA GLY A 629 -5.29 -10.76 30.56
C GLY A 629 -5.14 -9.58 29.59
N ARG A 630 -4.35 -9.75 28.53
CA ARG A 630 -4.12 -8.75 27.48
C ARG A 630 -5.39 -8.48 26.66
N ARG A 631 -6.06 -9.53 26.19
CA ARG A 631 -7.27 -9.39 25.37
C ARG A 631 -8.47 -8.81 26.12
N ILE A 632 -8.57 -9.07 27.43
CA ILE A 632 -9.59 -8.43 28.28
C ILE A 632 -9.30 -6.92 28.44
N LYS A 633 -8.02 -6.50 28.47
CA LYS A 633 -7.67 -5.07 28.45
C LYS A 633 -8.03 -4.41 27.12
N ASP A 634 -7.80 -5.11 26.00
CA ASP A 634 -8.08 -4.60 24.65
C ASP A 634 -9.60 -4.44 24.36
N LEU A 635 -10.45 -5.18 25.06
CA LEU A 635 -11.92 -5.09 24.93
C LEU A 635 -12.55 -3.85 25.60
N GLY A 636 -11.76 -3.05 26.34
CA GLY A 636 -12.20 -1.79 26.96
C GLY A 636 -12.89 -1.96 28.33
N SER A 637 -12.59 -1.05 29.25
CA SER A 637 -12.98 -1.13 30.67
C SER A 637 -14.50 -1.04 30.92
N GLU A 638 -15.27 -0.46 29.99
CA GLU A 638 -16.73 -0.37 30.07
C GLU A 638 -17.44 -1.71 29.87
N LEU A 639 -16.98 -2.51 28.90
CA LEU A 639 -17.58 -3.82 28.60
C LEU A 639 -17.28 -4.81 29.73
N VAL A 640 -16.08 -4.74 30.31
CA VAL A 640 -15.64 -5.58 31.44
C VAL A 640 -16.47 -5.32 32.70
N LYS A 641 -16.81 -4.04 32.98
CA LYS A 641 -17.71 -3.67 34.11
C LYS A 641 -19.14 -4.17 33.93
N LYS A 642 -19.62 -4.27 32.68
CA LYS A 642 -21.00 -4.71 32.36
C LYS A 642 -21.22 -6.22 32.56
N VAL A 643 -20.17 -7.05 32.44
CA VAL A 643 -20.29 -8.52 32.47
C VAL A 643 -20.32 -9.11 33.89
N ASN A 644 -19.71 -8.44 34.88
CA ASN A 644 -19.76 -8.78 36.32
C ASN A 644 -19.74 -10.29 36.64
N ALA A 645 -18.65 -10.98 36.26
CA ALA A 645 -18.50 -12.43 36.38
C ALA A 645 -17.19 -12.80 37.11
N VAL A 646 -17.20 -13.97 37.77
CA VAL A 646 -15.99 -14.58 38.34
C VAL A 646 -15.68 -15.84 37.54
N PHE A 647 -14.48 -15.89 37.01
CA PHE A 647 -13.97 -17.05 36.29
C PHE A 647 -13.06 -17.86 37.20
N GLY A 648 -13.32 -19.16 37.31
CA GLY A 648 -12.52 -20.09 38.10
C GLY A 648 -11.90 -21.17 37.23
N TRP A 649 -10.62 -21.44 37.44
CA TRP A 649 -9.88 -22.49 36.74
C TRP A 649 -9.28 -23.46 37.75
N GLU A 650 -9.52 -24.74 37.54
CA GLU A 650 -8.85 -25.82 38.26
C GLU A 650 -7.80 -26.44 37.34
N ILE A 651 -6.53 -26.28 37.68
CA ILE A 651 -5.43 -26.91 36.96
C ILE A 651 -5.21 -28.26 37.60
N THR A 652 -5.36 -29.34 36.81
CA THR A 652 -5.10 -30.70 37.27
C THR A 652 -3.85 -31.28 36.60
N LYS A 653 -3.02 -31.98 37.37
CA LYS A 653 -1.97 -32.89 36.87
C LYS A 653 -2.34 -34.31 37.29
N ASP A 654 -2.37 -35.25 36.33
CA ASP A 654 -2.75 -36.65 36.55
C ASP A 654 -4.13 -36.84 37.23
N GLY A 655 -5.09 -35.97 36.89
CA GLY A 655 -6.45 -36.01 37.42
C GLY A 655 -6.60 -35.54 38.87
N LYS A 656 -5.55 -34.97 39.49
CA LYS A 656 -5.59 -34.27 40.78
C LYS A 656 -5.39 -32.77 40.58
N ILE A 657 -6.19 -31.95 41.26
CA ILE A 657 -6.07 -30.49 41.23
C ILE A 657 -4.74 -30.10 41.88
N THR A 658 -3.90 -29.41 41.12
CA THR A 658 -2.58 -28.93 41.55
C THR A 658 -2.55 -27.41 41.74
N ALA A 659 -3.49 -26.67 41.15
CA ALA A 659 -3.67 -25.24 41.43
C ALA A 659 -5.11 -24.81 41.11
N GLN A 660 -5.62 -23.81 41.84
CA GLN A 660 -6.89 -23.14 41.55
C GLN A 660 -6.65 -21.64 41.39
N TRP A 661 -7.25 -21.07 40.35
CA TRP A 661 -7.15 -19.65 40.02
C TRP A 661 -8.53 -19.06 39.89
N SER A 662 -8.74 -17.86 40.42
CA SER A 662 -9.98 -17.12 40.23
C SER A 662 -9.69 -15.69 39.79
N LYS A 663 -10.49 -15.18 38.83
CA LYS A 663 -10.40 -13.80 38.36
C LYS A 663 -11.76 -13.14 38.46
N CYS A 664 -11.84 -12.10 39.30
CA CYS A 664 -13.00 -11.24 39.45
C CYS A 664 -12.91 -10.08 38.46
N THR A 665 -13.96 -9.82 37.68
CA THR A 665 -13.97 -8.74 36.68
C THR A 665 -13.89 -7.33 37.26
N ASP A 666 -14.10 -7.17 38.57
CA ASP A 666 -14.21 -5.84 39.16
C ASP A 666 -12.86 -5.11 39.29
N HIS A 667 -11.72 -5.82 39.34
CA HIS A 667 -10.41 -5.21 39.70
C HIS A 667 -9.25 -5.52 38.73
N CYS A 668 -9.48 -6.23 37.62
CA CYS A 668 -8.45 -6.51 36.59
C CYS A 668 -7.09 -7.01 37.15
N THR A 669 -7.09 -7.71 38.29
CA THR A 669 -5.91 -8.28 38.94
C THR A 669 -6.08 -9.79 39.04
N ILE A 670 -5.02 -10.55 38.76
CA ILE A 670 -5.00 -12.01 38.88
C ILE A 670 -4.41 -12.35 40.24
N HIS A 671 -5.11 -13.17 41.03
CA HIS A 671 -4.59 -13.68 42.30
C HIS A 671 -4.40 -15.19 42.20
N GLU A 672 -3.19 -15.66 42.53
CA GLU A 672 -2.99 -17.05 42.91
C GLU A 672 -3.55 -17.22 44.32
N THR A 673 -4.52 -18.12 44.51
CA THR A 673 -5.14 -18.32 45.82
C THR A 673 -5.02 -19.79 46.22
N GLN A 674 -4.21 -20.08 47.24
CA GLN A 674 -4.26 -21.33 47.99
C GLN A 674 -5.25 -21.22 49.16
N GLN A 675 -6.52 -20.89 48.88
CA GLN A 675 -7.55 -20.84 49.92
C GLN A 675 -8.67 -21.83 49.60
N GLU A 676 -8.89 -22.79 50.49
CA GLU A 676 -10.04 -23.69 50.44
C GLU A 676 -11.33 -22.87 50.49
N PHE A 677 -12.17 -23.00 49.46
CA PHE A 677 -13.49 -22.41 49.43
C PHE A 677 -14.42 -23.11 50.43
N ASN A 678 -14.87 -22.37 51.43
CA ASN A 678 -15.82 -22.83 52.44
C ASN A 678 -17.17 -23.25 51.81
N SER A 679 -17.72 -24.35 52.29
CA SER A 679 -18.67 -25.25 51.60
C SER A 679 -20.15 -24.81 51.50
N ASN A 680 -20.47 -23.51 51.36
CA ASN A 680 -21.87 -23.05 51.41
C ASN A 680 -22.45 -22.42 50.13
N SER A 681 -21.77 -22.53 48.99
CA SER A 681 -22.31 -22.13 47.67
C SER A 681 -22.60 -23.37 46.80
N LYS A 682 -23.86 -23.52 46.36
CA LYS A 682 -24.30 -24.64 45.51
C LYS A 682 -23.70 -24.53 44.10
N PHE A 683 -22.68 -25.33 43.81
CA PHE A 683 -22.16 -25.53 42.45
C PHE A 683 -22.80 -26.75 41.79
N HIS A 684 -23.24 -26.62 40.53
CA HIS A 684 -23.70 -27.76 39.72
C HIS A 684 -22.54 -28.27 38.86
N SER A 685 -22.07 -29.48 39.14
CA SER A 685 -21.02 -30.18 38.39
C SER A 685 -21.59 -30.91 37.17
N LEU A 686 -20.99 -30.72 35.99
CA LEU A 686 -21.03 -31.71 34.90
C LEU A 686 -19.84 -32.66 35.04
N VAL A 687 -20.14 -33.96 34.94
CA VAL A 687 -19.21 -35.08 35.12
C VAL A 687 -18.98 -35.73 33.75
N CYS A 688 -17.72 -35.91 33.35
CA CYS A 688 -17.27 -36.94 32.41
C CYS A 688 -15.79 -37.28 32.67
N ARG A 689 -15.44 -38.56 32.60
CA ARG A 689 -14.08 -39.12 32.49
C ARG A 689 -14.14 -40.32 31.52
N PRO A 690 -13.04 -40.75 30.85
CA PRO A 690 -11.71 -40.16 30.77
C PRO A 690 -11.22 -39.92 29.31
N ASN A 691 -10.58 -38.77 29.08
CA ASN A 691 -9.35 -38.59 28.30
C ASN A 691 -9.04 -37.08 28.30
N ASN A 692 -7.86 -36.70 28.82
CA ASN A 692 -7.24 -35.36 28.84
C ASN A 692 -8.08 -34.15 28.35
N GLU A 693 -8.95 -33.60 29.18
CA GLU A 693 -9.60 -32.31 28.90
C GLU A 693 -9.56 -31.37 30.12
N LYS A 694 -9.32 -30.08 29.84
CA LYS A 694 -9.33 -28.96 30.78
C LYS A 694 -10.77 -28.54 31.10
N LYS A 695 -11.02 -28.16 32.36
CA LYS A 695 -12.36 -27.78 32.85
C LYS A 695 -12.45 -26.26 33.03
N VAL A 696 -13.44 -25.61 32.40
CA VAL A 696 -13.77 -24.20 32.66
C VAL A 696 -15.07 -24.15 33.46
N ILE A 697 -15.06 -23.51 34.63
CA ILE A 697 -16.25 -23.32 35.46
C ILE A 697 -16.66 -21.85 35.37
N VAL A 698 -17.84 -21.60 34.80
CA VAL A 698 -18.45 -20.26 34.74
C VAL A 698 -19.63 -20.22 35.70
N CYS A 699 -19.59 -19.32 36.69
CA CYS A 699 -20.71 -19.09 37.59
C CYS A 699 -21.17 -17.63 37.53
N GLN A 700 -22.47 -17.45 37.31
CA GLN A 700 -23.14 -16.16 37.33
C GLN A 700 -23.61 -15.84 38.76
N LYS A 701 -23.36 -14.62 39.22
CA LYS A 701 -23.94 -14.11 40.48
C LYS A 701 -25.42 -13.75 40.23
N ASN A 702 -26.29 -14.77 40.29
CA ASN A 702 -27.78 -14.79 40.26
C ASN A 702 -28.40 -15.51 39.02
N PRO A 703 -29.35 -16.45 39.20
CA PRO A 703 -29.72 -17.38 38.14
C PRO A 703 -31.01 -16.99 37.39
N THR A 704 -31.02 -17.09 36.06
CA THR A 704 -32.22 -17.52 35.31
C THR A 704 -31.81 -18.56 34.26
N VAL A 705 -32.33 -19.78 34.39
CA VAL A 705 -31.84 -21.00 33.74
C VAL A 705 -32.33 -21.11 32.28
N ILE A 706 -31.40 -21.23 31.32
CA ILE A 706 -31.67 -21.77 29.98
C ILE A 706 -30.76 -22.99 29.77
N LYS A 707 -31.33 -24.20 29.64
CA LYS A 707 -30.58 -25.42 29.31
C LYS A 707 -30.48 -25.59 27.79
N ARG A 708 -29.27 -25.80 27.25
CA ARG A 708 -29.01 -26.27 25.87
C ARG A 708 -28.53 -27.73 25.90
N GLN A 709 -28.93 -28.50 24.89
CA GLN A 709 -28.43 -29.87 24.64
C GLN A 709 -28.02 -29.94 23.17
N VAL A 710 -26.73 -30.16 22.90
CA VAL A 710 -26.19 -30.36 21.55
C VAL A 710 -25.98 -31.86 21.35
N GLN A 711 -26.50 -32.42 20.26
CA GLN A 711 -26.31 -33.83 19.92
C GLN A 711 -25.62 -33.90 18.56
N TYR A 712 -24.50 -34.62 18.50
CA TYR A 712 -23.65 -34.73 17.31
C TYR A 712 -24.18 -35.82 16.37
N THR A 713 -24.52 -35.45 15.13
CA THR A 713 -24.75 -36.41 14.05
C THR A 713 -23.94 -36.01 12.82
N GLY A 714 -22.62 -36.18 12.92
CA GLY A 714 -21.75 -36.63 11.84
C GLY A 714 -21.58 -35.83 10.55
N LYS A 715 -22.35 -34.77 10.23
CA LYS A 715 -22.05 -33.90 9.06
C LYS A 715 -22.78 -32.55 8.92
N ASN A 716 -23.59 -32.09 9.88
CA ASN A 716 -24.09 -30.70 9.95
C ASN A 716 -24.62 -30.37 11.36
N PHE A 717 -24.48 -29.12 11.82
CA PHE A 717 -25.02 -28.65 13.11
C PHE A 717 -26.49 -28.22 12.97
N LYS A 718 -27.37 -28.71 13.84
CA LYS A 718 -28.75 -28.21 13.99
C LYS A 718 -29.02 -27.90 15.46
N VAL A 719 -29.31 -26.64 15.78
CA VAL A 719 -29.67 -26.20 17.13
C VAL A 719 -31.18 -26.35 17.31
N LEU A 720 -31.61 -27.23 18.22
CA LEU A 720 -33.01 -27.39 18.62
C LEU A 720 -33.24 -26.76 19.99
N TRP A 721 -34.17 -25.80 20.06
CA TRP A 721 -34.65 -25.24 21.32
C TRP A 721 -35.71 -26.17 21.91
N LYS A 722 -35.45 -26.74 23.10
CA LYS A 722 -36.42 -27.62 23.78
C LYS A 722 -36.70 -27.11 25.20
N LYS A 723 -37.83 -26.45 25.39
CA LYS A 723 -38.43 -26.25 26.72
C LYS A 723 -39.11 -27.57 27.12
N ARG A 724 -38.60 -28.27 28.14
CA ARG A 724 -39.28 -29.46 28.68
C ARG A 724 -40.27 -29.06 29.78
N GLY A 725 -41.54 -29.09 29.43
CA GLY A 725 -42.65 -29.46 30.31
C GLY A 725 -43.66 -30.25 29.47
N ARG A 726 -44.02 -31.48 29.86
CA ARG A 726 -45.16 -32.23 29.26
C ARG A 726 -46.43 -31.71 29.96
N VAL A 727 -47.59 -31.51 29.32
CA VAL A 727 -48.57 -32.54 28.89
C VAL A 727 -49.77 -31.85 28.16
N LYS A 728 -50.28 -32.53 27.11
CA LYS A 728 -51.62 -32.53 26.43
C LYS A 728 -52.47 -31.25 26.19
N PHE A 729 -53.09 -31.21 25.00
CA PHE A 729 -54.02 -30.20 24.47
C PHE A 729 -55.46 -30.25 25.06
N LYS A 730 -56.12 -29.08 25.21
CA LYS A 730 -57.56 -28.84 24.90
C LYS A 730 -57.96 -27.34 24.94
N HIS A 731 -58.53 -26.87 23.82
CA HIS A 731 -59.57 -25.84 23.58
C HIS A 731 -59.76 -24.53 24.41
N LEU A 732 -59.99 -23.45 23.63
CA LEU A 732 -60.90 -22.28 23.78
C LEU A 732 -60.40 -20.90 24.31
N LYS A 733 -60.65 -19.88 23.45
CA LYS A 733 -61.19 -18.51 23.63
C LYS A 733 -60.40 -17.35 24.31
N GLN A 734 -60.23 -16.29 23.50
CA GLN A 734 -60.41 -14.82 23.73
C GLN A 734 -59.48 -13.96 24.66
N LYS A 735 -58.80 -12.97 24.01
CA LYS A 735 -58.76 -11.47 24.17
C LYS A 735 -58.13 -10.70 25.39
N TRP A 736 -57.20 -9.75 25.02
CA TRP A 736 -56.69 -8.45 25.61
C TRP A 736 -56.13 -8.42 27.07
N GLU A 737 -55.30 -7.50 27.60
CA GLU A 737 -54.61 -6.24 27.21
C GLU A 737 -53.44 -5.91 28.20
N VAL A 738 -52.46 -5.13 27.69
CA VAL A 738 -51.34 -4.26 28.20
C VAL A 738 -51.13 -3.93 29.71
N GLN A 739 -49.85 -3.92 30.19
CA GLN A 739 -49.16 -2.75 30.82
C GLN A 739 -47.64 -2.92 31.12
N GLU A 740 -46.87 -2.05 30.45
CA GLU A 740 -45.61 -1.31 30.72
C GLU A 740 -44.44 -1.77 31.64
N ASN A 741 -43.25 -1.70 31.01
CA ASN A 741 -41.95 -1.11 31.42
C ASN A 741 -41.11 -1.74 32.55
N VAL A 742 -39.92 -2.24 32.19
CA VAL A 742 -38.62 -1.51 32.23
C VAL A 742 -37.57 -2.36 31.50
N PHE A 743 -36.95 -1.80 30.47
CA PHE A 743 -35.78 -2.37 29.80
C PHE A 743 -34.53 -2.19 30.67
N LEU A 744 -33.81 -3.28 30.92
CA LEU A 744 -32.35 -3.25 31.02
C LEU A 744 -31.84 -4.00 29.80
N GLU A 745 -31.49 -3.22 28.77
CA GLU A 745 -30.90 -3.69 27.52
C GLU A 745 -29.55 -4.35 27.80
N PHE A 746 -29.50 -5.68 27.66
CA PHE A 746 -28.31 -6.31 27.10
C PHE A 746 -28.68 -6.76 25.69
N ASN A 747 -27.98 -6.20 24.70
CA ASN A 747 -28.14 -6.59 23.31
C ASN A 747 -27.74 -8.07 23.18
N HIS A 748 -28.71 -8.93 22.87
CA HIS A 748 -28.52 -10.38 22.66
C HIS A 748 -27.41 -10.68 21.65
N GLN A 749 -27.14 -9.75 20.74
CA GLN A 749 -26.11 -9.86 19.71
C GLN A 749 -24.69 -9.65 20.27
N GLU A 750 -24.53 -8.80 21.28
CA GLU A 750 -23.24 -8.56 21.96
C GLU A 750 -22.85 -9.72 22.87
N LEU A 751 -23.84 -10.34 23.53
CA LEU A 751 -23.64 -11.56 24.32
C LEU A 751 -23.25 -12.74 23.42
N LEU A 752 -23.89 -12.88 22.25
CA LEU A 752 -23.49 -13.88 21.25
C LEU A 752 -22.09 -13.61 20.70
N GLU A 753 -21.75 -12.36 20.36
CA GLU A 753 -20.41 -12.01 19.92
C GLU A 753 -19.34 -12.29 20.99
N PHE A 754 -19.66 -12.08 22.27
CA PHE A 754 -18.76 -12.38 23.37
C PHE A 754 -18.53 -13.88 23.52
N TYR A 755 -19.58 -14.70 23.40
CA TYR A 755 -19.47 -16.16 23.46
C TYR A 755 -18.79 -16.76 22.22
N ASP A 756 -19.10 -16.28 21.02
CA ASP A 756 -18.47 -16.72 19.77
C ASP A 756 -16.98 -16.37 19.77
N LYS A 757 -16.60 -15.20 20.28
CA LYS A 757 -15.18 -14.82 20.44
C LYS A 757 -14.46 -15.69 21.49
N LEU A 758 -15.14 -16.14 22.54
CA LEU A 758 -14.58 -17.08 23.52
C LEU A 758 -14.42 -18.51 22.95
N GLU A 759 -15.35 -19.00 22.13
CA GLU A 759 -15.20 -20.29 21.43
C GLU A 759 -14.07 -20.24 20.39
N ILE A 760 -13.88 -19.12 19.70
CA ILE A 760 -12.74 -18.91 18.79
C ILE A 760 -11.42 -18.93 19.57
N ILE A 761 -11.37 -18.33 20.76
CA ILE A 761 -10.20 -18.36 21.64
C ILE A 761 -9.93 -19.78 22.14
N GLN A 762 -10.96 -20.55 22.50
CA GLN A 762 -10.83 -21.95 22.91
C GLN A 762 -10.29 -22.82 21.76
N GLY A 763 -10.83 -22.68 20.55
CA GLY A 763 -10.38 -23.43 19.37
C GLY A 763 -8.96 -23.10 18.93
N GLN A 764 -8.48 -21.87 19.17
CA GLN A 764 -7.08 -21.49 18.92
C GLN A 764 -6.14 -22.01 20.02
N LEU A 765 -6.59 -22.06 21.27
CA LEU A 765 -5.83 -22.63 22.39
C LEU A 765 -5.68 -24.16 22.30
N ASP A 766 -6.70 -24.85 21.79
CA ASP A 766 -6.63 -26.30 21.52
C ASP A 766 -5.68 -26.64 20.36
N SER A 767 -5.35 -25.66 19.50
CA SER A 767 -4.33 -25.81 18.44
C SER A 767 -2.89 -25.52 18.91
N LEU A 768 -2.73 -25.02 20.14
CA LEU A 768 -1.45 -24.65 20.76
C LEU A 768 -0.98 -25.65 21.84
N THR A 769 -1.74 -26.72 22.08
CA THR A 769 -1.39 -27.88 22.92
C THR A 769 -1.41 -29.15 22.11
#